data_AF-A0A2B7H1A3-F1
#
_entry.id   AF-A0A2B7H1A3-F1
#
_cell.length_a   1.000
_cell.length_b   1.000
_cell.length_c   1.000
_cell.angle_alpha   90.00
_cell.angle_beta   90.00
_cell.angle_gamma   90.00
#
_symmetry.space_group_name_H-M   'P 1'
#
loop_
_entity.id
_entity.type
_entity.pdbx_description
1 polymer ?
#
loop_
_entity_poly.entity_id
_entity_poly.type
_entity_poly.pdbx_seq_one_letter_code
_entity_poly.pdbx_strand_id
1 'polypeptide(L)'
;MNTIAQTRETYWGITSVEYAVFYLLAFIAIAVLTYGVYQRFSRYAEGDDDSFSRVNDLGNRIVSATRTVLSNEKQFNRDLYGGLMHSFIMWGFLTLFIATLIIMVDQYAFQKVLHMTFWEGDFYLAYSFIVDAMGLLFVVGIGMAMYRRYWVRNHRLWDRHTSTEDDIFIWTLFALGVGGFLLEGLRIYSAGIPDYEIVSFVGYGLALAFNGIGLATLGAEQAGLNGAGLNVENLHWLAWWTHSLIAFFFIAWIPYAKPFHMLSSFANVVTRDEKAGQRLPNVPSDLDATNAESIDDFTWKEILDQDACTKCGRCSSVCPAKASDRPLDPRNVILDLKSYREDLDAGGEEQPIVADGGTSVINAETMESCMACMACMDACPVEIEHLKSFTRLNRQMTDQGDVAPSMQDVFQNVMQNGNTFGDSPRNRGDWADELEFDVTDAREEEVDYLWYVGDFPSYDERNKQVARSLATILKEADVSFGILFDDEKFDGNDIRRVGEELLYVELAGHHVETWEDCEFDKIVCTDPHSYNTFKNEYPEVNFDEFSDDPMMPFDYEEQWNEDGEIEIYHWTQAVEELVADGALDLSGTELDYTVTYHDPCHLGRYNDEYEAPRELIKATGCTLDEMPRNRSNSFCCGGGGGGLWMDFEEEPKPSEERIREALEDTDAGSGVEKFVVACPMCMTMYEDGRKTGGYEDEIEVVDVAELIVEAIGKADEAQVEVAAD
;
A
#
# COMPACT_ATOMS: atom_id res chain seq x y z
N MET A 1 57.65 20.33 -18.45
CA MET A 1 56.32 20.95 -18.45
C MET A 1 55.55 20.26 -17.34
N ASN A 2 55.36 20.90 -16.20
CA ASN A 2 54.39 20.42 -15.21
C ASN A 2 53.03 20.60 -15.86
N THR A 3 52.42 19.51 -16.32
CA THR A 3 50.98 19.48 -16.57
C THR A 3 50.33 19.86 -15.24
N ILE A 4 49.75 21.05 -15.18
CA ILE A 4 48.89 21.46 -14.06
C ILE A 4 47.78 20.41 -14.03
N ALA A 5 47.68 19.68 -12.93
CA ALA A 5 46.63 18.68 -12.76
C ALA A 5 45.27 19.39 -12.85
N GLN A 6 44.36 18.86 -13.66
CA GLN A 6 43.06 19.48 -13.91
C GLN A 6 42.25 19.47 -12.63
N THR A 7 41.82 20.64 -12.15
CA THR A 7 41.01 20.80 -10.95
C THR A 7 40.40 22.21 -10.94
N ARG A 8 39.64 22.56 -9.90
CA ARG A 8 39.11 23.91 -9.67
C ARG A 8 39.22 24.33 -8.21
N GLU A 9 39.19 25.63 -7.96
CA GLU A 9 39.12 26.16 -6.60
C GLU A 9 37.69 26.04 -6.04
N THR A 10 37.55 25.51 -4.83
CA THR A 10 36.24 25.28 -4.17
C THR A 10 35.59 26.56 -3.66
N TYR A 11 36.38 27.50 -3.12
CA TYR A 11 35.93 28.75 -2.49
C TYR A 11 36.32 29.99 -3.32
N TRP A 12 36.34 29.86 -4.65
CA TRP A 12 36.74 30.93 -5.55
C TRP A 12 35.91 32.21 -5.28
N GLY A 13 36.60 33.32 -5.00
CA GLY A 13 35.98 34.62 -4.72
C GLY A 13 35.36 34.80 -3.33
N ILE A 14 35.68 33.91 -2.39
CA ILE A 14 35.20 33.97 -1.00
C ILE A 14 36.36 34.34 -0.06
N THR A 15 36.20 35.43 0.68
CA THR A 15 37.21 35.90 1.64
C THR A 15 37.30 35.01 2.88
N SER A 16 38.37 35.10 3.65
CA SER A 16 38.51 34.32 4.90
C SER A 16 37.43 34.63 5.95
N VAL A 17 36.91 35.87 5.97
CA VAL A 17 35.79 36.25 6.85
C VAL A 17 34.51 35.58 6.41
N GLU A 18 34.22 35.63 5.11
CA GLU A 18 33.04 34.99 4.52
C GLU A 18 33.08 33.46 4.65
N TYR A 19 34.25 32.86 4.49
CA TYR A 19 34.48 31.44 4.76
C TYR A 19 34.13 31.11 6.23
N ALA A 20 34.55 31.93 7.19
CA ALA A 20 34.20 31.72 8.60
C ALA A 20 32.68 31.87 8.85
N VAL A 21 32.04 32.85 8.21
CA VAL A 21 30.58 33.06 8.29
C VAL A 21 29.83 31.87 7.69
N PHE A 22 30.26 31.37 6.54
CA PHE A 22 29.68 30.18 5.90
C PHE A 22 29.69 28.97 6.84
N TYR A 23 30.82 28.70 7.51
CA TYR A 23 30.92 27.60 8.46
C TYR A 23 30.08 27.80 9.73
N LEU A 24 29.96 29.04 10.21
CA LEU A 24 29.05 29.37 11.31
C LEU A 24 27.58 29.06 10.92
N LEU A 25 27.16 29.49 9.72
CA LEU A 25 25.80 29.23 9.23
C LEU A 25 25.56 27.73 8.98
N ALA A 26 26.53 27.03 8.41
CA ALA A 26 26.48 25.58 8.24
C ALA A 26 26.31 24.87 9.60
N PHE A 27 27.10 25.27 10.61
CA PHE A 27 26.97 24.74 11.96
C PHE A 27 25.58 25.00 12.56
N ILE A 28 25.05 26.21 12.41
CA ILE A 28 23.70 26.55 12.87
C ILE A 28 22.66 25.66 12.17
N ALA A 29 22.74 25.52 10.84
CA ALA A 29 21.81 24.69 10.08
C ALA A 29 21.86 23.21 10.52
N ILE A 30 23.05 22.65 10.74
CA ILE A 30 23.24 21.29 11.25
C ILE A 30 22.72 21.15 12.69
N ALA A 31 22.92 22.14 13.55
CA ALA A 31 22.41 22.12 14.91
C ALA A 31 20.87 22.13 14.94
N VAL A 32 20.24 22.94 14.09
CA VAL A 32 18.78 22.99 13.93
C VAL A 32 18.25 21.66 13.38
N LEU A 33 18.89 21.11 12.33
CA LEU A 33 18.58 19.78 11.80
C LEU A 33 18.63 18.72 12.90
N THR A 34 19.74 18.66 13.66
CA THR A 34 19.96 17.66 14.69
C THR A 34 18.93 17.77 15.81
N TYR A 35 18.62 18.99 16.24
CA TYR A 35 17.61 19.23 17.27
C TYR A 35 16.21 18.86 16.80
N GLY A 36 15.82 19.23 15.58
CA GLY A 36 14.50 18.87 15.04
C GLY A 36 14.34 17.37 14.83
N VAL A 37 15.38 16.68 14.35
CA VAL A 37 15.38 15.21 14.28
C VAL A 37 15.23 14.61 15.68
N TYR A 38 15.97 15.11 16.67
CA TYR A 38 15.82 14.67 18.05
C TYR A 38 14.38 14.86 18.57
N GLN A 39 13.72 15.98 18.28
CA GLN A 39 12.32 16.21 18.68
C GLN A 39 11.37 15.18 18.08
N ARG A 40 11.53 14.84 16.79
CA ARG A 40 10.72 13.81 16.12
C ARG A 40 10.90 12.44 16.79
N PHE A 41 12.15 12.01 17.00
CA PHE A 41 12.44 10.74 17.67
C PHE A 41 12.02 10.72 19.15
N SER A 42 12.10 11.85 19.85
CA SER A 42 11.58 11.98 21.21
C SER A 42 10.07 11.74 21.24
N ARG A 43 9.33 12.27 20.27
CA ARG A 43 7.88 12.05 20.17
C ARG A 43 7.54 10.60 19.82
N TYR A 44 8.33 9.95 18.97
CA TYR A 44 8.15 8.50 18.73
C TYR A 44 8.37 7.67 19.99
N ALA A 45 9.32 8.04 20.84
CA ALA A 45 9.58 7.32 22.09
C ALA A 45 8.50 7.51 23.17
N GLU A 46 7.52 8.39 22.94
CA GLU A 46 6.36 8.59 23.82
C GLU A 46 5.15 7.74 23.41
N GLY A 47 5.12 7.23 22.17
CA GLY A 47 4.04 6.36 21.70
C GLY A 47 4.19 4.94 22.23
N ASP A 48 3.08 4.22 22.30
CA ASP A 48 3.03 2.85 22.82
C ASP A 48 3.84 1.88 21.97
N ASP A 49 4.22 0.76 22.59
CA ASP A 49 4.87 -0.35 21.90
C ASP A 49 3.88 -1.00 20.91
N ASP A 50 4.41 -1.36 19.73
CA ASP A 50 3.65 -2.09 18.73
C ASP A 50 3.62 -3.59 19.09
N SER A 51 2.47 -4.26 18.90
CA SER A 51 2.31 -5.69 19.20
C SER A 51 3.30 -6.55 18.41
N PHE A 52 3.75 -6.08 17.25
CA PHE A 52 4.76 -6.72 16.44
C PHE A 52 6.13 -6.06 16.62
N SER A 53 7.17 -6.86 16.89
CA SER A 53 8.52 -6.33 17.01
C SER A 53 9.08 -5.82 15.67
N ARG A 54 9.19 -4.50 15.58
CA ARG A 54 9.60 -3.79 14.36
C ARG A 54 11.11 -3.73 14.12
N VAL A 55 11.91 -4.00 15.15
CA VAL A 55 13.38 -3.85 15.13
C VAL A 55 14.14 -5.16 15.24
N ASN A 56 13.42 -6.29 15.28
CA ASN A 56 14.02 -7.63 15.16
C ASN A 56 14.68 -7.78 13.78
N ASP A 57 15.84 -8.43 13.74
CA ASP A 57 16.60 -8.67 12.50
C ASP A 57 16.87 -7.40 11.67
N LEU A 58 17.23 -6.31 12.37
CA LEU A 58 17.46 -4.99 11.78
C LEU A 58 18.42 -5.00 10.58
N GLY A 59 19.41 -5.92 10.58
CA GLY A 59 20.37 -6.06 9.48
C GLY A 59 19.70 -6.42 8.15
N ASN A 60 18.90 -7.48 8.13
CA ASN A 60 18.20 -7.92 6.91
C ASN A 60 17.12 -6.91 6.51
N ARG A 61 16.40 -6.32 7.47
CA ARG A 61 15.43 -5.26 7.22
C ARG A 61 16.06 -4.04 6.52
N ILE A 62 17.23 -3.58 6.99
CA ILE A 62 17.97 -2.50 6.34
C ILE A 62 18.38 -2.87 4.92
N VAL A 63 18.86 -4.10 4.69
CA VAL A 63 19.25 -4.56 3.34
C VAL A 63 18.04 -4.62 2.41
N SER A 64 16.92 -5.17 2.87
CA SER A 64 15.66 -5.26 2.15
C SER A 64 15.12 -3.86 1.80
N ALA A 65 15.02 -2.97 2.79
CA ALA A 65 14.59 -1.59 2.59
C ALA A 65 15.52 -0.82 1.64
N THR A 66 16.84 -1.01 1.75
CA THR A 66 17.81 -0.39 0.84
C THR A 66 17.61 -0.88 -0.59
N ARG A 67 17.36 -2.18 -0.79
CA ARG A 67 17.06 -2.73 -2.12
C ARG A 67 15.79 -2.10 -2.71
N THR A 68 14.70 -2.05 -1.94
CA THR A 68 13.42 -1.47 -2.38
C THR A 68 13.53 0.03 -2.69
N VAL A 69 14.21 0.80 -1.84
CA VAL A 69 14.37 2.25 -2.03
C VAL A 69 15.30 2.57 -3.19
N LEU A 70 16.44 1.88 -3.33
CA LEU A 70 17.36 2.11 -4.45
C LEU A 70 16.77 1.64 -5.79
N SER A 71 16.00 0.56 -5.83
CA SER A 71 15.37 0.08 -7.07
C SER A 71 14.26 0.98 -7.58
N ASN A 72 13.68 1.82 -6.72
CA ASN A 72 12.46 2.61 -6.99
C ASN A 72 11.27 1.73 -7.42
N GLU A 73 11.29 0.41 -7.21
CA GLU A 73 10.28 -0.53 -7.70
C GLU A 73 8.86 -0.12 -7.29
N LYS A 74 8.71 0.27 -6.02
CA LYS A 74 7.44 0.73 -5.48
C LYS A 74 6.97 2.04 -6.12
N GLN A 75 7.86 2.91 -6.61
CA GLN A 75 7.49 4.14 -7.32
C GLN A 75 7.08 3.88 -8.77
N PHE A 76 7.60 2.82 -9.40
CA PHE A 76 7.19 2.40 -10.74
C PHE A 76 5.85 1.66 -10.75
N ASN A 77 5.47 1.00 -9.65
CA ASN A 77 4.21 0.26 -9.56
C ASN A 77 3.00 1.13 -9.97
N ARG A 78 2.21 0.77 -10.98
CA ARG A 78 1.05 1.56 -11.47
C ARG A 78 1.33 3.01 -11.92
N ASP A 79 2.57 3.51 -11.94
CA ASP A 79 2.88 4.90 -12.30
C ASP A 79 4.31 5.06 -12.86
N LEU A 80 4.50 4.64 -14.11
CA LEU A 80 5.79 4.75 -14.81
C LEU A 80 6.37 6.18 -14.79
N TYR A 81 5.54 7.19 -15.03
CA TYR A 81 6.00 8.58 -15.02
C TYR A 81 6.44 9.00 -13.62
N GLY A 82 5.69 8.60 -12.58
CA GLY A 82 6.06 8.83 -11.18
C GLY A 82 7.38 8.18 -10.81
N GLY A 83 7.58 6.92 -11.22
CA GLY A 83 8.83 6.19 -11.04
C GLY A 83 10.03 6.85 -11.72
N LEU A 84 9.91 7.25 -12.99
CA LEU A 84 10.97 7.98 -13.71
C LEU A 84 11.28 9.33 -13.08
N MET A 85 10.24 10.12 -12.78
CA MET A 85 10.36 11.42 -12.12
C MET A 85 11.09 11.29 -10.78
N HIS A 86 10.67 10.37 -9.92
CA HIS A 86 11.29 10.16 -8.62
C HIS A 86 12.72 9.63 -8.74
N SER A 87 12.97 8.68 -9.65
CA SER A 87 14.31 8.13 -9.89
C SER A 87 15.31 9.23 -10.28
N PHE A 88 14.92 10.14 -11.17
CA PHE A 88 15.75 11.28 -11.57
C PHE A 88 16.04 12.23 -10.40
N ILE A 89 15.03 12.51 -9.57
CA ILE A 89 15.20 13.35 -8.39
C ILE A 89 16.11 12.67 -7.36
N MET A 90 15.82 11.43 -7.00
CA MET A 90 16.51 10.69 -5.95
C MET A 90 17.98 10.44 -6.31
N TRP A 91 18.24 9.83 -7.47
CA TRP A 91 19.62 9.51 -7.87
C TRP A 91 20.43 10.76 -8.20
N GLY A 92 19.77 11.78 -8.76
CA GLY A 92 20.37 13.09 -8.97
C GLY A 92 20.78 13.74 -7.64
N PHE A 93 19.86 13.86 -6.70
CA PHE A 93 20.11 14.42 -5.37
C PHE A 93 21.18 13.63 -4.60
N LEU A 94 21.09 12.30 -4.58
CA LEU A 94 22.05 11.43 -3.88
C LEU A 94 23.46 11.57 -4.46
N THR A 95 23.58 11.64 -5.79
CA THR A 95 24.88 11.86 -6.45
C THR A 95 25.46 13.23 -6.09
N LEU A 96 24.65 14.29 -6.13
CA LEU A 96 25.08 15.65 -5.75
C LEU A 96 25.49 15.73 -4.28
N PHE A 97 24.79 15.02 -3.40
CA PHE A 97 25.14 14.91 -1.98
C PHE A 97 26.47 14.18 -1.78
N ILE A 98 26.65 13.00 -2.38
CA ILE A 98 27.91 12.24 -2.36
C ILE A 98 29.05 13.09 -2.92
N ALA A 99 28.81 13.81 -4.01
CA ALA A 99 29.79 14.69 -4.63
C ALA A 99 30.27 15.78 -3.66
N THR A 100 29.36 16.39 -2.91
CA THR A 100 29.68 17.36 -1.85
C THR A 100 30.51 16.72 -0.72
N LEU A 101 30.19 15.48 -0.31
CA LEU A 101 30.97 14.74 0.68
C LEU A 101 32.38 14.40 0.19
N ILE A 102 32.54 14.05 -1.10
CA ILE A 102 33.85 13.78 -1.70
C ILE A 102 34.75 15.02 -1.61
N ILE A 103 34.22 16.20 -1.95
CA ILE A 103 34.97 17.47 -1.83
C ILE A 103 35.35 17.72 -0.37
N MET A 104 34.43 17.50 0.58
CA MET A 104 34.71 17.65 2.01
C MET A 104 35.84 16.70 2.45
N VAL A 105 35.80 15.43 2.05
CA VAL A 105 36.83 14.44 2.39
C VAL A 105 38.18 14.83 1.79
N ASP A 106 38.24 15.23 0.52
CA ASP A 106 39.49 15.68 -0.10
C ASP A 106 40.08 16.87 0.67
N GLN A 107 39.27 17.90 0.93
CA GLN A 107 39.77 19.13 1.53
C GLN A 107 40.20 18.97 3.00
N TYR A 108 39.41 18.25 3.81
CA TYR A 108 39.65 18.20 5.26
C TYR A 108 40.46 17.00 5.70
N ALA A 109 40.30 15.84 5.06
CA ALA A 109 41.09 14.66 5.38
C ALA A 109 42.37 14.60 4.53
N PHE A 110 42.27 14.72 3.20
CA PHE A 110 43.44 14.52 2.35
C PHE A 110 44.37 15.74 2.33
N GLN A 111 43.87 16.94 2.04
CA GLN A 111 44.73 18.12 1.90
C GLN A 111 45.27 18.60 3.25
N LYS A 112 44.39 18.74 4.26
CA LYS A 112 44.78 19.29 5.57
C LYS A 112 45.51 18.31 6.48
N VAL A 113 45.12 17.03 6.49
CA VAL A 113 45.72 16.02 7.37
C VAL A 113 46.80 15.21 6.66
N LEU A 114 46.52 14.72 5.45
CA LEU A 114 47.46 13.86 4.71
C LEU A 114 48.40 14.63 3.75
N HIS A 115 48.17 15.93 3.54
CA HIS A 115 48.90 16.76 2.59
C HIS A 115 48.93 16.20 1.15
N MET A 116 47.83 15.57 0.73
CA MET A 116 47.61 15.01 -0.61
C MET A 116 46.28 15.52 -1.17
N THR A 117 46.08 15.44 -2.48
CA THR A 117 44.75 15.59 -3.10
C THR A 117 44.54 14.45 -4.07
N PHE A 118 43.31 13.91 -4.10
CA PHE A 118 42.89 12.96 -5.12
C PHE A 118 41.89 13.59 -6.10
N TRP A 119 41.41 14.80 -5.80
CA TRP A 119 40.44 15.54 -6.60
C TRP A 119 41.12 16.37 -7.70
N GLU A 120 41.90 15.69 -8.53
CA GLU A 120 42.62 16.26 -9.66
C GLU A 120 42.72 15.27 -10.84
N GLY A 121 43.02 15.79 -12.04
CA GLY A 121 43.21 14.98 -13.25
C GLY A 121 41.98 14.17 -13.65
N ASP A 122 42.18 12.90 -14.02
CA ASP A 122 41.12 12.02 -14.54
C ASP A 122 39.97 11.82 -13.55
N PHE A 123 40.25 11.78 -12.24
CA PHE A 123 39.21 11.65 -11.22
C PHE A 123 38.31 12.88 -11.22
N TYR A 124 38.90 14.07 -11.27
CA TYR A 124 38.16 15.34 -11.36
C TYR A 124 37.30 15.40 -12.63
N LEU A 125 37.83 14.99 -13.78
CA LEU A 125 37.06 14.99 -15.03
C LEU A 125 35.86 14.03 -14.98
N ALA A 126 36.07 12.80 -14.48
CA ALA A 126 35.00 11.82 -14.33
C ALA A 126 33.94 12.30 -13.31
N TYR A 127 34.40 12.84 -12.19
CA TYR A 127 33.55 13.46 -11.17
C TYR A 127 32.69 14.57 -11.77
N SER A 128 33.28 15.53 -12.48
CA SER A 128 32.56 16.67 -13.07
C SER A 128 31.54 16.21 -14.10
N PHE A 129 31.89 15.25 -14.97
CA PHE A 129 30.94 14.67 -15.92
C PHE A 129 29.74 14.03 -15.23
N ILE A 130 29.98 13.19 -14.22
CA ILE A 130 28.92 12.48 -13.49
C ILE A 130 28.02 13.48 -12.75
N VAL A 131 28.61 14.46 -12.08
CA VAL A 131 27.89 15.48 -11.31
C VAL A 131 27.03 16.36 -12.24
N ASP A 132 27.56 16.79 -13.38
CA ASP A 132 26.82 17.61 -14.36
C ASP A 132 25.68 16.79 -15.01
N ALA A 133 25.93 15.53 -15.38
CA ALA A 133 24.90 14.63 -15.92
C ALA A 133 23.78 14.31 -14.90
N MET A 134 24.14 13.95 -13.66
CA MET A 134 23.16 13.61 -12.62
C MET A 134 22.44 14.86 -12.09
N GLY A 135 23.11 16.02 -12.09
CA GLY A 135 22.48 17.31 -11.82
C GLY A 135 21.45 17.69 -12.89
N LEU A 136 21.70 17.34 -14.16
CA LEU A 136 20.74 17.58 -15.23
C LEU A 136 19.52 16.67 -15.05
N LEU A 137 19.73 15.39 -14.76
CA LEU A 137 18.63 14.48 -14.44
C LEU A 137 17.83 14.98 -13.23
N PHE A 138 18.48 15.46 -12.18
CA PHE A 138 17.80 16.08 -11.03
C PHE A 138 16.88 17.23 -11.46
N VAL A 139 17.38 18.19 -12.23
CA VAL A 139 16.57 19.33 -12.71
C VAL A 139 15.44 18.89 -13.63
N VAL A 140 15.68 17.90 -14.50
CA VAL A 140 14.64 17.31 -15.37
C VAL A 140 13.56 16.62 -14.52
N GLY A 141 13.94 15.85 -13.51
CA GLY A 141 13.01 15.18 -12.58
C GLY A 141 12.16 16.18 -11.80
N ILE A 142 12.75 17.27 -11.29
CA ILE A 142 12.00 18.37 -10.66
C ILE A 142 11.09 19.07 -11.67
N GLY A 143 11.55 19.28 -12.92
CA GLY A 143 10.72 19.80 -13.99
C GLY A 143 9.51 18.92 -14.30
N MET A 144 9.69 17.59 -14.31
CA MET A 144 8.60 16.62 -14.43
C MET A 144 7.61 16.71 -13.25
N ALA A 145 8.10 16.90 -12.02
CA ALA A 145 7.25 17.11 -10.85
C ALA A 145 6.45 18.41 -10.94
N MET A 146 7.08 19.50 -11.35
CA MET A 146 6.43 20.80 -11.57
C MET A 146 5.39 20.73 -12.69
N TYR A 147 5.68 20.05 -13.79
CA TYR A 147 4.72 19.83 -14.89
C TYR A 147 3.49 19.05 -14.40
N ARG A 148 3.71 17.93 -13.68
CA ARG A 148 2.62 17.12 -13.12
C ARG A 148 1.78 17.90 -12.10
N ARG A 149 2.41 18.71 -11.25
CA ARG A 149 1.73 19.51 -10.21
C ARG A 149 0.98 20.70 -10.79
N TYR A 150 1.66 21.58 -11.53
CA TYR A 150 1.10 22.88 -11.91
C TYR A 150 0.40 22.90 -13.27
N TRP A 151 0.87 22.09 -14.23
CA TRP A 151 0.33 22.07 -15.58
C TRP A 151 -0.77 21.00 -15.75
N VAL A 152 -0.44 19.73 -15.48
CA VAL A 152 -1.41 18.62 -15.55
C VAL A 152 -2.46 18.75 -14.45
N ARG A 153 -2.07 19.31 -13.29
CA ARG A 153 -2.91 19.44 -12.10
C ARG A 153 -3.57 18.12 -11.73
N ASN A 154 -2.74 17.09 -11.58
CA ASN A 154 -3.23 15.76 -11.21
C ASN A 154 -4.05 15.85 -9.91
N HIS A 155 -5.32 15.45 -9.97
CA HIS A 155 -6.31 15.61 -8.90
C HIS A 155 -5.82 15.03 -7.56
N ARG A 156 -5.08 13.90 -7.59
CA ARG A 156 -4.54 13.30 -6.36
C ARG A 156 -3.49 14.17 -5.67
N LEU A 157 -2.99 15.23 -6.27
CA LEU A 157 -2.02 16.15 -5.65
C LEU A 157 -2.67 17.44 -5.14
N TRP A 158 -3.97 17.64 -5.39
CA TRP A 158 -4.73 18.85 -5.08
C TRP A 158 -5.97 18.47 -4.26
N ASP A 159 -5.85 18.64 -2.96
CA ASP A 159 -6.89 18.35 -1.96
C ASP A 159 -6.77 19.30 -0.74
N ARG A 160 -7.58 19.12 0.31
CA ARG A 160 -7.59 19.94 1.53
C ARG A 160 -6.26 20.05 2.26
N HIS A 161 -5.39 19.02 2.16
CA HIS A 161 -4.04 19.05 2.75
C HIS A 161 -2.96 19.67 1.84
N THR A 162 -3.35 20.24 0.70
CA THR A 162 -2.44 20.99 -0.16
C THR A 162 -2.10 22.31 0.49
N SER A 163 -0.81 22.61 0.63
CA SER A 163 -0.36 23.83 1.31
C SER A 163 0.79 24.51 0.55
N THR A 164 1.12 25.73 0.98
CA THR A 164 2.26 26.48 0.45
C THR A 164 3.60 25.77 0.69
N GLU A 165 3.65 24.87 1.67
CA GLU A 165 4.81 24.02 1.96
C GLU A 165 5.22 23.18 0.73
N ASP A 166 4.23 22.65 -0.01
CA ASP A 166 4.46 21.86 -1.22
C ASP A 166 5.21 22.67 -2.30
N ASP A 167 4.81 23.93 -2.45
CA ASP A 167 5.35 24.83 -3.45
C ASP A 167 6.75 25.27 -3.02
N ILE A 168 6.93 25.64 -1.74
CA ILE A 168 8.24 25.98 -1.18
C ILE A 168 9.21 24.81 -1.37
N PHE A 169 8.78 23.58 -1.13
CA PHE A 169 9.63 22.40 -1.28
C PHE A 169 10.13 22.21 -2.71
N ILE A 170 9.22 22.16 -3.69
CA ILE A 170 9.58 21.93 -5.09
C ILE A 170 10.40 23.09 -5.66
N TRP A 171 10.03 24.34 -5.37
CA TRP A 171 10.77 25.50 -5.87
C TRP A 171 12.14 25.67 -5.19
N THR A 172 12.30 25.28 -3.94
CA THR A 172 13.61 25.25 -3.25
C THR A 172 14.54 24.26 -3.95
N LEU A 173 14.08 23.04 -4.23
CA LEU A 173 14.87 22.03 -4.95
C LEU A 173 15.20 22.50 -6.37
N PHE A 174 14.25 23.10 -7.09
CA PHE A 174 14.48 23.66 -8.41
C PHE A 174 15.55 24.78 -8.38
N ALA A 175 15.44 25.70 -7.42
CA ALA A 175 16.40 26.78 -7.24
C ALA A 175 17.80 26.28 -6.88
N LEU A 176 17.91 25.21 -6.08
CA LEU A 176 19.18 24.55 -5.79
C LEU A 176 19.77 23.92 -7.06
N GLY A 177 18.99 23.13 -7.80
CA GLY A 177 19.46 22.48 -9.02
C GLY A 177 19.94 23.47 -10.08
N VAL A 178 19.09 24.44 -10.46
CA VAL A 178 19.43 25.46 -11.46
C VAL A 178 20.51 26.41 -10.94
N GLY A 179 20.46 26.77 -9.65
CA GLY A 179 21.45 27.63 -9.03
C GLY A 179 22.85 27.02 -9.02
N GLY A 180 22.96 25.69 -8.88
CA GLY A 180 24.23 24.97 -8.99
C GLY A 180 24.87 25.11 -10.37
N PHE A 181 24.11 24.92 -11.44
CA PHE A 181 24.58 25.12 -12.81
C PHE A 181 24.92 26.58 -13.13
N LEU A 182 24.12 27.53 -12.63
CA LEU A 182 24.41 28.95 -12.78
C LEU A 182 25.75 29.31 -12.13
N LEU A 183 25.99 28.82 -10.91
CA LEU A 183 27.24 29.01 -10.18
C LEU A 183 28.43 28.40 -10.94
N GLU A 184 28.29 27.17 -11.42
CA GLU A 184 29.33 26.50 -12.20
C GLU A 184 29.64 27.22 -13.51
N GLY A 185 28.62 27.64 -14.27
CA GLY A 185 28.81 28.35 -15.54
C GLY A 185 29.45 29.73 -15.37
N LEU A 186 29.08 30.47 -14.32
CA LEU A 186 29.71 31.76 -14.00
C LEU A 186 31.20 31.58 -13.65
N ARG A 187 31.54 30.53 -12.90
CA ARG A 187 32.93 30.16 -12.56
C ARG A 187 33.73 29.74 -13.80
N ILE A 188 33.17 28.91 -14.68
CA ILE A 188 33.86 28.48 -15.91
C ILE A 188 34.13 29.69 -16.81
N TYR A 189 33.15 30.59 -16.94
CA TYR A 189 33.30 31.80 -17.75
C TYR A 189 34.36 32.75 -17.17
N SER A 190 34.36 33.01 -15.86
CA SER A 190 35.37 33.86 -15.22
C SER A 190 36.78 33.28 -15.27
N ALA A 191 36.90 31.94 -15.27
CA ALA A 191 38.16 31.22 -15.43
C ALA A 191 38.71 31.24 -16.87
N GLY A 192 38.02 31.88 -17.81
CA GLY A 192 38.45 31.98 -19.21
C GLY A 192 38.07 30.77 -20.07
N ILE A 193 37.03 30.02 -19.67
CA ILE A 193 36.48 28.85 -20.38
C ILE A 193 37.58 27.80 -20.69
N PRO A 194 38.13 27.12 -19.67
CA PRO A 194 39.14 26.09 -19.88
C PRO A 194 38.58 24.90 -20.69
N ASP A 195 39.31 24.44 -21.71
CA ASP A 195 38.85 23.37 -22.61
C ASP A 195 38.47 22.06 -21.89
N TYR A 196 39.13 21.75 -20.78
CA TYR A 196 38.89 20.51 -20.03
C TYR A 196 37.56 20.52 -19.25
N GLU A 197 36.96 21.68 -19.01
CA GLU A 197 35.66 21.83 -18.34
C GLU A 197 34.48 21.48 -19.27
N ILE A 198 34.73 21.09 -20.52
CA ILE A 198 33.70 20.60 -21.46
C ILE A 198 32.95 19.38 -20.92
N VAL A 199 33.55 18.64 -19.97
CA VAL A 199 32.91 17.52 -19.27
C VAL A 199 31.75 17.98 -18.39
N SER A 200 31.77 19.21 -17.86
CA SER A 200 30.63 19.89 -17.23
C SER A 200 29.78 20.54 -18.32
N PHE A 201 29.16 19.75 -19.18
CA PHE A 201 28.60 20.21 -20.45
C PHE A 201 27.45 21.22 -20.27
N VAL A 202 26.64 21.14 -19.21
CA VAL A 202 25.62 22.15 -18.89
C VAL A 202 26.27 23.44 -18.42
N GLY A 203 27.17 23.36 -17.43
CA GLY A 203 27.92 24.53 -16.94
C GLY A 203 28.73 25.22 -18.05
N TYR A 204 29.39 24.44 -18.91
CA TYR A 204 30.17 24.91 -20.05
C TYR A 204 29.27 25.57 -21.11
N GLY A 205 28.10 25.00 -21.38
CA GLY A 205 27.09 25.60 -22.26
C GLY A 205 26.62 26.97 -21.76
N LEU A 206 26.38 27.10 -20.45
CA LEU A 206 26.05 28.39 -19.83
C LEU A 206 27.22 29.39 -19.93
N ALA A 207 28.45 28.95 -19.73
CA ALA A 207 29.63 29.80 -19.89
C ALA A 207 29.78 30.35 -21.32
N LEU A 208 29.53 29.52 -22.34
CA LEU A 208 29.48 29.95 -23.74
C LEU A 208 28.34 30.95 -23.99
N ALA A 209 27.18 30.75 -23.37
CA ALA A 209 26.08 31.70 -23.47
C ALA A 209 26.44 33.07 -22.85
N PHE A 210 27.09 33.09 -21.68
CA PHE A 210 27.58 34.32 -21.04
C PHE A 210 28.63 35.04 -21.88
N ASN A 211 29.52 34.30 -22.53
CA ASN A 211 30.47 34.85 -23.50
C ASN A 211 29.75 35.46 -24.72
N GLY A 212 28.72 34.77 -25.24
CA GLY A 212 27.95 35.22 -26.40
C GLY A 212 27.18 36.52 -26.17
N ILE A 213 26.68 36.75 -24.94
CA ILE A 213 26.03 38.02 -24.56
C ILE A 213 27.02 39.11 -24.13
N GLY A 214 28.32 38.80 -24.05
CA GLY A 214 29.37 39.76 -23.70
C GLY A 214 29.31 40.23 -22.24
N LEU A 215 28.99 39.33 -21.30
CA LEU A 215 28.94 39.68 -19.88
C LEU A 215 30.32 40.16 -19.41
N ALA A 216 30.39 41.34 -18.77
CA ALA A 216 31.65 41.95 -18.38
C ALA A 216 32.38 41.12 -17.31
N THR A 217 33.68 40.86 -17.51
CA THR A 217 34.57 40.23 -16.53
C THR A 217 35.64 41.22 -16.09
N LEU A 218 35.97 41.19 -14.81
CA LEU A 218 37.08 41.92 -14.21
C LEU A 218 38.40 41.13 -14.24
N GLY A 219 38.35 39.89 -14.71
CA GLY A 219 39.46 38.94 -14.78
C GLY A 219 39.49 37.99 -13.57
N ALA A 220 40.00 36.76 -13.79
CA ALA A 220 40.02 35.67 -12.81
C ALA A 220 40.68 36.02 -11.45
N GLU A 221 41.55 37.03 -11.43
CA GLU A 221 42.27 37.49 -10.23
C GLU A 221 41.46 38.45 -9.34
N GLN A 222 40.31 38.96 -9.79
CA GLN A 222 39.47 39.92 -9.05
C GLN A 222 38.20 39.25 -8.50
N ALA A 223 38.29 38.03 -8.01
CA ALA A 223 37.13 37.31 -7.49
C ALA A 223 36.66 37.90 -6.13
N GLY A 224 35.41 38.36 -6.04
CA GLY A 224 34.79 38.95 -4.83
C GLY A 224 33.79 40.07 -5.12
N LEU A 225 33.13 40.61 -4.09
CA LEU A 225 32.25 41.78 -4.22
C LEU A 225 33.08 43.06 -4.36
N ASN A 226 33.23 43.56 -5.59
CA ASN A 226 34.24 44.60 -5.90
C ASN A 226 33.66 46.03 -5.96
N GLY A 227 32.44 46.24 -5.44
CA GLY A 227 31.80 47.55 -5.31
C GLY A 227 31.35 48.24 -6.60
N ALA A 228 31.71 47.75 -7.79
CA ALA A 228 31.37 48.40 -9.08
C ALA A 228 30.79 47.44 -10.14
N GLY A 229 29.60 47.77 -10.65
CA GLY A 229 29.01 47.22 -11.88
C GLY A 229 28.41 45.80 -11.81
N LEU A 230 27.60 45.46 -12.82
CA LEU A 230 27.12 44.10 -13.07
C LEU A 230 28.20 43.34 -13.87
N ASN A 231 28.97 42.50 -13.19
CA ASN A 231 30.04 41.68 -13.78
C ASN A 231 29.94 40.22 -13.29
N VAL A 232 30.66 39.32 -13.94
CA VAL A 232 30.65 37.87 -13.68
C VAL A 232 31.06 37.56 -12.25
N GLU A 233 32.09 38.24 -11.73
CA GLU A 233 32.65 37.98 -10.40
C GLU A 233 31.62 38.33 -9.31
N ASN A 234 30.93 39.47 -9.43
CA ASN A 234 29.84 39.88 -8.55
C ASN A 234 28.62 38.94 -8.66
N LEU A 235 28.28 38.50 -9.88
CA LEU A 235 27.18 37.56 -10.11
C LEU A 235 27.49 36.18 -9.54
N HIS A 236 28.72 35.70 -9.68
CA HIS A 236 29.17 34.46 -9.07
C HIS A 236 29.10 34.56 -7.54
N TRP A 237 29.60 35.65 -6.95
CA TRP A 237 29.51 35.88 -5.51
C TRP A 237 28.07 35.87 -5.01
N LEU A 238 27.16 36.55 -5.72
CA LEU A 238 25.74 36.57 -5.39
C LEU A 238 25.12 35.17 -5.52
N ALA A 239 25.37 34.48 -6.63
CA ALA A 239 24.89 33.12 -6.86
C ALA A 239 25.41 32.15 -5.78
N TRP A 240 26.66 32.28 -5.37
CA TRP A 240 27.28 31.47 -4.32
C TRP A 240 26.59 31.66 -2.97
N TRP A 241 26.38 32.91 -2.53
CA TRP A 241 25.69 33.17 -1.27
C TRP A 241 24.21 32.81 -1.32
N THR A 242 23.51 33.12 -2.42
CA THR A 242 22.12 32.72 -2.60
C THR A 242 21.97 31.20 -2.56
N HIS A 243 22.78 30.47 -3.32
CA HIS A 243 22.76 29.00 -3.32
C HIS A 243 23.09 28.44 -1.93
N SER A 244 24.10 28.98 -1.25
CA SER A 244 24.50 28.55 0.10
C SER A 244 23.39 28.79 1.14
N LEU A 245 22.76 29.96 1.11
CA LEU A 245 21.67 30.30 2.03
C LEU A 245 20.42 29.44 1.78
N ILE A 246 20.09 29.16 0.52
CA ILE A 246 18.99 28.24 0.18
C ILE A 246 19.33 26.82 0.65
N ALA A 247 20.58 26.38 0.48
CA ALA A 247 21.01 25.06 0.94
C ALA A 247 20.95 24.94 2.47
N PHE A 248 21.42 25.96 3.21
CA PHE A 248 21.32 25.98 4.68
C PHE A 248 19.88 26.06 5.17
N PHE A 249 19.03 26.85 4.50
CA PHE A 249 17.59 26.86 4.77
C PHE A 249 17.01 25.46 4.57
N PHE A 250 17.28 24.82 3.43
CA PHE A 250 16.80 23.47 3.13
C PHE A 250 17.23 22.47 4.21
N ILE A 251 18.51 22.44 4.58
CA ILE A 251 19.07 21.56 5.63
C ILE A 251 18.38 21.78 6.98
N ALA A 252 18.26 23.04 7.41
CA ALA A 252 17.63 23.37 8.69
C ALA A 252 16.12 23.07 8.70
N TRP A 253 15.48 23.11 7.53
CA TRP A 253 14.04 22.90 7.37
C TRP A 253 13.65 21.41 7.29
N ILE A 254 14.60 20.50 7.03
CA ILE A 254 14.35 19.06 6.88
C ILE A 254 13.43 18.48 7.97
N PRO A 255 13.68 18.62 9.28
CA PRO A 255 12.88 17.93 10.30
C PRO A 255 11.50 18.55 10.55
N TYR A 256 11.24 19.73 9.99
CA TYR A 256 10.03 20.52 10.26
C TYR A 256 9.04 20.53 9.10
N ALA A 257 9.34 19.80 8.02
CA ALA A 257 8.55 19.84 6.79
C ALA A 257 8.72 18.57 5.96
N LYS A 258 8.13 18.60 4.76
CA LYS A 258 8.19 17.56 3.73
C LYS A 258 9.55 16.93 3.48
N PRO A 259 10.71 17.63 3.49
CA PRO A 259 11.98 16.94 3.26
C PRO A 259 12.28 15.86 4.31
N PHE A 260 11.60 15.85 5.46
CA PHE A 260 11.72 14.79 6.46
C PHE A 260 11.40 13.39 5.90
N HIS A 261 10.58 13.29 4.84
CA HIS A 261 10.28 12.01 4.20
C HIS A 261 11.53 11.24 3.74
N MET A 262 12.63 11.94 3.41
CA MET A 262 13.89 11.27 3.06
C MET A 262 14.44 10.42 4.20
N LEU A 263 14.08 10.75 5.45
CA LEU A 263 14.44 10.00 6.66
C LEU A 263 13.29 9.10 7.10
N SER A 264 12.08 9.65 7.28
CA SER A 264 10.94 8.89 7.80
C SER A 264 10.47 7.80 6.85
N SER A 265 10.45 8.03 5.54
CA SER A 265 10.05 6.99 4.58
C SER A 265 11.02 5.82 4.56
N PHE A 266 12.34 6.06 4.64
CA PHE A 266 13.31 4.96 4.74
C PHE A 266 13.16 4.20 6.06
N ALA A 267 13.02 4.91 7.18
CA ALA A 267 12.78 4.31 8.48
C ALA A 267 11.49 3.45 8.47
N ASN A 268 10.42 3.93 7.85
CA ASN A 268 9.15 3.23 7.78
C ASN A 268 9.22 1.94 6.97
N VAL A 269 9.95 1.94 5.84
CA VAL A 269 10.17 0.72 5.05
C VAL A 269 11.04 -0.29 5.82
N VAL A 270 12.00 0.16 6.64
CA VAL A 270 12.79 -0.72 7.51
C VAL A 270 11.91 -1.38 8.58
N THR A 271 10.99 -0.62 9.18
CA THR A 271 10.14 -1.07 10.28
C THR A 271 8.81 -1.69 9.81
N ARG A 272 8.65 -1.94 8.50
CA ARG A 272 7.42 -2.54 7.96
C ARG A 272 7.17 -3.94 8.51
N ASP A 273 5.92 -4.30 8.71
CA ASP A 273 5.47 -5.67 8.90
C ASP A 273 5.15 -6.27 7.52
N GLU A 274 5.72 -7.44 7.22
CA GLU A 274 5.58 -8.11 5.92
C GLU A 274 4.17 -8.68 5.73
N LYS A 275 3.46 -8.96 6.83
CA LYS A 275 2.05 -9.40 6.84
C LYS A 275 1.07 -8.25 7.12
N ALA A 276 1.52 -6.99 7.07
CA ALA A 276 0.66 -5.86 7.40
C ALA A 276 -0.56 -5.80 6.47
N GLY A 277 -1.76 -5.81 7.04
CA GLY A 277 -3.02 -5.84 6.29
C GLY A 277 -3.51 -7.25 6.00
N GLN A 278 -2.62 -8.25 5.83
CA GLN A 278 -2.99 -9.67 5.73
C GLN A 278 -3.49 -10.20 7.09
N ARG A 279 -2.80 -9.77 8.17
CA ARG A 279 -3.25 -9.89 9.54
C ARG A 279 -3.56 -8.53 10.14
N LEU A 280 -4.57 -8.49 11.00
CA LEU A 280 -4.98 -7.32 11.77
C LEU A 280 -4.24 -7.25 13.12
N PRO A 281 -4.27 -6.12 13.84
CA PRO A 281 -3.65 -6.01 15.17
C PRO A 281 -4.21 -7.06 16.14
N ASN A 282 -3.41 -7.44 17.14
CA ASN A 282 -3.85 -8.40 18.16
C ASN A 282 -5.13 -7.93 18.86
N VAL A 283 -5.90 -8.90 19.35
CA VAL A 283 -7.10 -8.64 20.15
C VAL A 283 -6.66 -8.34 21.58
N PRO A 284 -7.00 -7.17 22.15
CA PRO A 284 -6.73 -6.90 23.56
C PRO A 284 -7.59 -7.82 24.43
N SER A 285 -6.95 -8.54 25.35
CA SER A 285 -7.62 -9.31 26.41
C SER A 285 -8.01 -8.47 27.62
N ASP A 286 -7.31 -7.35 27.83
CA ASP A 286 -7.63 -6.40 28.89
C ASP A 286 -8.83 -5.52 28.48
N LEU A 287 -9.93 -5.61 29.24
CA LEU A 287 -11.12 -4.77 29.05
C LEU A 287 -10.85 -3.27 29.28
N ASP A 288 -9.75 -2.92 29.97
CA ASP A 288 -9.32 -1.54 30.16
C ASP A 288 -8.36 -1.06 29.04
N ALA A 289 -8.06 -1.90 28.03
CA ALA A 289 -7.20 -1.52 26.92
C ALA A 289 -7.82 -0.38 26.11
N THR A 290 -7.03 0.67 25.84
CA THR A 290 -7.47 1.79 25.02
C THR A 290 -7.29 1.48 23.53
N ASN A 291 -8.33 1.75 22.74
CA ASN A 291 -8.27 1.56 21.29
C ASN A 291 -7.68 2.80 20.61
N ALA A 292 -8.50 3.80 20.31
CA ALA A 292 -8.04 5.05 19.70
C ALA A 292 -8.81 6.21 20.33
N GLU A 293 -8.85 6.25 21.66
CA GLU A 293 -9.56 7.28 22.42
C GLU A 293 -8.83 8.62 22.34
N SER A 294 -7.49 8.57 22.38
CA SER A 294 -6.58 9.69 22.34
C SER A 294 -5.51 9.51 21.27
N ILE A 295 -4.88 10.63 20.87
CA ILE A 295 -3.74 10.60 19.95
C ILE A 295 -2.51 9.90 20.55
N ASP A 296 -2.44 9.84 21.88
CA ASP A 296 -1.34 9.23 22.61
C ASP A 296 -1.46 7.69 22.69
N ASP A 297 -2.63 7.10 22.38
CA ASP A 297 -2.81 5.65 22.30
C ASP A 297 -2.14 5.04 21.04
N PHE A 298 -1.75 5.88 20.08
CA PHE A 298 -1.10 5.41 18.85
C PHE A 298 0.33 4.96 19.14
N THR A 299 0.69 3.80 18.57
CA THR A 299 2.02 3.24 18.74
C THR A 299 3.07 4.14 18.08
N TRP A 300 4.33 4.02 18.51
CA TRP A 300 5.43 4.75 17.87
C TRP A 300 5.52 4.49 16.35
N LYS A 301 5.12 3.29 15.89
CA LYS A 301 5.10 2.91 14.47
C LYS A 301 3.98 3.63 13.71
N GLU A 302 2.81 3.79 14.31
CA GLU A 302 1.70 4.53 13.70
C GLU A 302 2.00 6.03 13.63
N ILE A 303 2.66 6.58 14.65
CA ILE A 303 3.16 7.97 14.62
C ILE A 303 4.23 8.13 13.53
N LEU A 304 5.10 7.13 13.33
CA LEU A 304 6.06 7.12 12.22
C LEU A 304 5.35 7.03 10.86
N ASP A 305 4.28 6.24 10.72
CA ASP A 305 3.47 6.14 9.50
C ASP A 305 2.84 7.49 9.11
N GLN A 306 2.31 8.22 10.09
CA GLN A 306 1.83 9.59 9.93
C GLN A 306 2.93 10.49 9.36
N ASP A 307 4.14 10.44 9.92
CA ASP A 307 5.29 11.26 9.48
C ASP A 307 5.97 10.77 8.20
N ALA A 308 5.79 9.51 7.82
CA ALA A 308 6.29 8.92 6.58
C ALA A 308 5.42 9.28 5.37
N CYS A 309 4.15 9.69 5.59
CA CYS A 309 3.23 10.07 4.52
C CYS A 309 3.77 11.22 3.66
N THR A 310 4.05 10.90 2.40
CA THR A 310 4.60 11.85 1.41
C THR A 310 3.55 12.74 0.75
N LYS A 311 2.27 12.57 1.10
CA LYS A 311 1.10 13.22 0.45
C LYS A 311 1.00 12.92 -1.05
N CYS A 312 1.53 11.80 -1.54
CA CYS A 312 1.54 11.49 -2.98
C CYS A 312 0.15 11.13 -3.55
N GLY A 313 -0.79 10.67 -2.72
CA GLY A 313 -2.16 10.35 -3.13
C GLY A 313 -2.32 9.10 -3.99
N ARG A 314 -1.34 8.18 -3.99
CA ARG A 314 -1.47 6.89 -4.71
C ARG A 314 -2.53 6.01 -4.08
N CYS A 315 -2.56 5.94 -2.75
CA CYS A 315 -3.61 5.28 -1.99
C CYS A 315 -4.99 5.91 -2.28
N SER A 316 -5.07 7.24 -2.38
CA SER A 316 -6.29 7.95 -2.77
C SER A 316 -6.78 7.57 -4.16
N SER A 317 -5.89 7.41 -5.14
CA SER A 317 -6.27 7.10 -6.53
C SER A 317 -6.72 5.66 -6.78
N VAL A 318 -6.40 4.74 -5.86
CA VAL A 318 -6.80 3.33 -5.97
C VAL A 318 -7.91 2.96 -4.99
N CYS A 319 -8.35 3.89 -4.14
CA CYS A 319 -9.39 3.65 -3.15
C CYS A 319 -10.76 3.57 -3.86
N PRO A 320 -11.45 2.42 -3.81
CA PRO A 320 -12.75 2.27 -4.47
C PRO A 320 -13.82 3.14 -3.82
N ALA A 321 -13.81 3.25 -2.48
CA ALA A 321 -14.71 4.13 -1.75
C ALA A 321 -14.61 5.58 -2.25
N LYS A 322 -13.39 6.11 -2.41
CA LYS A 322 -13.17 7.46 -2.96
C LYS A 322 -13.65 7.58 -4.41
N ALA A 323 -13.44 6.54 -5.23
CA ALA A 323 -13.83 6.55 -6.63
C ALA A 323 -15.35 6.51 -6.83
N SER A 324 -16.08 5.97 -5.86
CA SER A 324 -17.55 5.90 -5.79
C SER A 324 -18.17 7.01 -4.93
N ASP A 325 -17.44 8.12 -4.72
CA ASP A 325 -17.88 9.30 -3.97
C ASP A 325 -18.23 9.07 -2.47
N ARG A 326 -17.89 7.91 -1.90
CA ARG A 326 -17.96 7.70 -0.45
C ARG A 326 -16.94 8.59 0.29
N PRO A 327 -17.21 9.04 1.53
CA PRO A 327 -16.39 10.00 2.27
C PRO A 327 -15.09 9.40 2.87
N LEU A 328 -14.38 8.55 2.13
CA LEU A 328 -13.09 7.98 2.50
C LEU A 328 -11.99 8.36 1.51
N ASP A 329 -10.95 9.02 2.00
CA ASP A 329 -9.63 9.05 1.37
C ASP A 329 -8.60 8.52 2.38
N PRO A 330 -8.00 7.33 2.15
CA PRO A 330 -7.09 6.72 3.12
C PRO A 330 -5.86 7.58 3.41
N ARG A 331 -5.43 8.41 2.45
CA ARG A 331 -4.36 9.38 2.69
C ARG A 331 -4.81 10.43 3.70
N ASN A 332 -6.02 10.95 3.54
CA ASN A 332 -6.49 12.07 4.34
C ASN A 332 -6.66 11.63 5.79
N VAL A 333 -7.18 10.42 6.07
CA VAL A 333 -7.24 9.89 7.44
C VAL A 333 -5.87 9.97 8.14
N ILE A 334 -4.80 9.50 7.49
CA ILE A 334 -3.44 9.59 8.04
C ILE A 334 -2.95 11.04 8.20
N LEU A 335 -3.32 11.92 7.28
CA LEU A 335 -2.94 13.33 7.35
C LEU A 335 -3.76 14.15 8.36
N ASP A 336 -5.01 13.78 8.60
CA ASP A 336 -5.87 14.38 9.62
C ASP A 336 -5.36 13.99 11.00
N LEU A 337 -5.07 12.70 11.23
CA LEU A 337 -4.42 12.23 12.47
C LEU A 337 -3.09 12.94 12.71
N LYS A 338 -2.25 13.06 11.67
CA LYS A 338 -1.00 13.81 11.75
C LYS A 338 -1.23 15.28 12.11
N SER A 339 -2.16 15.94 11.42
CA SER A 339 -2.41 17.37 11.59
C SER A 339 -2.98 17.65 12.97
N TYR A 340 -3.85 16.78 13.47
CA TYR A 340 -4.41 16.83 14.82
C TYR A 340 -3.31 16.68 15.88
N ARG A 341 -2.43 15.67 15.74
CA ARG A 341 -1.27 15.50 16.62
C ARG A 341 -0.37 16.73 16.66
N GLU A 342 -0.04 17.29 15.49
CA GLU A 342 0.82 18.48 15.41
C GLU A 342 0.15 19.73 15.98
N ASP A 343 -1.19 19.86 15.90
CA ASP A 343 -1.96 20.94 16.52
C ASP A 343 -2.00 20.81 18.05
N LEU A 344 -2.23 19.60 18.57
CA LEU A 344 -2.16 19.31 20.01
C LEU A 344 -0.77 19.58 20.60
N ASP A 345 0.29 19.12 19.92
CA ASP A 345 1.68 19.38 20.32
C ASP A 345 1.98 20.90 20.35
N ALA A 346 1.23 21.70 19.58
CA ALA A 346 1.31 23.17 19.56
C ALA A 346 0.38 23.87 20.58
N GLY A 347 -0.37 23.11 21.39
CA GLY A 347 -1.29 23.61 22.40
C GLY A 347 -2.73 23.82 21.92
N GLY A 348 -3.15 23.08 20.90
CA GLY A 348 -4.53 23.01 20.40
C GLY A 348 -5.52 22.39 21.40
N GLU A 349 -6.78 22.25 20.99
CA GLU A 349 -7.86 21.67 21.81
C GLU A 349 -8.06 20.18 21.51
N GLU A 350 -8.33 19.40 22.56
CA GLU A 350 -8.66 17.98 22.44
C GLU A 350 -10.03 17.76 21.78
N GLN A 351 -10.12 16.72 20.96
CA GLN A 351 -11.30 16.31 20.21
C GLN A 351 -11.29 14.78 20.10
N PRO A 352 -12.44 14.10 20.06
CA PRO A 352 -12.47 12.66 19.82
C PRO A 352 -11.76 12.29 18.51
N ILE A 353 -10.96 11.24 18.52
CA ILE A 353 -10.26 10.77 17.31
C ILE A 353 -11.28 10.31 16.26
N VAL A 354 -12.23 9.48 16.67
CA VAL A 354 -13.33 9.00 15.83
C VAL A 354 -14.63 9.04 16.62
N ALA A 355 -15.70 9.51 15.98
CA ALA A 355 -17.05 9.57 16.53
C ALA A 355 -18.05 9.91 15.42
N ASP A 356 -19.33 9.63 15.66
CA ASP A 356 -20.43 10.16 14.85
C ASP A 356 -20.69 11.67 15.13
N GLY A 357 -21.35 12.36 14.20
CA GLY A 357 -21.86 13.72 14.40
C GLY A 357 -20.97 14.87 13.94
N GLY A 358 -19.84 14.60 13.29
CA GLY A 358 -19.08 15.62 12.53
C GLY A 358 -18.12 16.49 13.34
N THR A 359 -17.81 16.12 14.59
CA THR A 359 -16.95 16.90 15.51
C THR A 359 -15.64 16.23 15.88
N SER A 360 -15.40 15.03 15.37
CA SER A 360 -14.19 14.22 15.57
C SER A 360 -13.11 14.55 14.53
N VAL A 361 -11.89 14.06 14.76
CA VAL A 361 -10.81 14.13 13.77
C VAL A 361 -11.20 13.36 12.51
N ILE A 362 -11.76 12.17 12.69
CA ILE A 362 -12.27 11.27 11.64
C ILE A 362 -13.76 10.99 11.92
N ASN A 363 -14.64 11.26 10.96
CA ASN A 363 -16.07 10.94 11.10
C ASN A 363 -16.30 9.43 10.99
N ALA A 364 -17.28 8.90 11.72
CA ALA A 364 -17.65 7.49 11.65
C ALA A 364 -17.93 7.00 10.21
N GLU A 365 -18.70 7.79 9.44
CA GLU A 365 -19.03 7.50 8.03
C GLU A 365 -17.79 7.31 7.13
N THR A 366 -16.67 7.99 7.43
CA THR A 366 -15.40 7.80 6.72
C THR A 366 -14.85 6.40 6.94
N MET A 367 -15.00 5.87 8.15
CA MET A 367 -14.50 4.56 8.52
C MET A 367 -15.43 3.44 8.05
N GLU A 368 -16.75 3.62 8.15
CA GLU A 368 -17.77 2.72 7.59
C GLU A 368 -17.62 2.55 6.07
N SER A 369 -17.13 3.59 5.38
CA SER A 369 -16.85 3.54 3.94
C SER A 369 -15.66 2.62 3.56
N CYS A 370 -14.86 2.16 4.52
CA CYS A 370 -13.66 1.39 4.25
C CYS A 370 -13.97 -0.08 3.97
N MET A 371 -13.67 -0.54 2.75
CA MET A 371 -13.94 -1.92 2.34
C MET A 371 -12.88 -2.94 2.77
N ALA A 372 -11.89 -2.52 3.57
CA ALA A 372 -10.74 -3.33 3.99
C ALA A 372 -10.17 -4.21 2.84
N CYS A 373 -9.88 -3.61 1.68
CA CYS A 373 -9.47 -4.35 0.48
C CYS A 373 -7.95 -4.29 0.18
N MET A 374 -7.17 -3.61 1.02
CA MET A 374 -5.71 -3.40 0.94
C MET A 374 -5.16 -2.69 -0.32
N ALA A 375 -6.01 -2.26 -1.26
CA ALA A 375 -5.55 -1.55 -2.47
C ALA A 375 -4.65 -0.34 -2.17
N CYS A 376 -5.01 0.41 -1.12
CA CYS A 376 -4.32 1.60 -0.66
C CYS A 376 -2.94 1.33 -0.04
N MET A 377 -2.81 0.25 0.74
CA MET A 377 -1.54 -0.16 1.35
C MET A 377 -0.58 -0.71 0.29
N ASP A 378 -1.07 -1.58 -0.61
CA ASP A 378 -0.28 -2.14 -1.71
C ASP A 378 0.26 -1.04 -2.66
N ALA A 379 -0.53 0.02 -2.89
CA ALA A 379 -0.09 1.18 -3.68
C ALA A 379 0.89 2.12 -2.94
N CYS A 380 1.09 1.97 -1.64
CA CYS A 380 1.89 2.88 -0.83
C CYS A 380 3.39 2.68 -1.07
N PRO A 381 4.13 3.68 -1.58
CA PRO A 381 5.54 3.49 -1.89
C PRO A 381 6.46 3.47 -0.66
N VAL A 382 5.91 3.81 0.50
CA VAL A 382 6.63 3.98 1.77
C VAL A 382 6.05 3.09 2.86
N GLU A 383 5.25 2.08 2.47
CA GLU A 383 4.76 0.99 3.34
C GLU A 383 4.00 1.49 4.58
N ILE A 384 3.03 2.40 4.37
CA ILE A 384 2.15 2.88 5.47
C ILE A 384 1.09 1.82 5.78
N GLU A 385 1.06 1.34 7.02
CA GLU A 385 0.26 0.20 7.48
C GLU A 385 -1.12 0.59 8.02
N HIS A 386 -1.78 1.52 7.35
CA HIS A 386 -2.96 2.21 7.86
C HIS A 386 -4.20 1.32 8.08
N LEU A 387 -4.30 0.12 7.48
CA LEU A 387 -5.38 -0.79 7.84
C LEU A 387 -5.34 -1.20 9.33
N LYS A 388 -4.15 -1.28 9.94
CA LYS A 388 -4.02 -1.54 11.37
C LYS A 388 -4.66 -0.43 12.21
N SER A 389 -4.31 0.82 11.90
CA SER A 389 -4.92 1.97 12.55
C SER A 389 -6.42 2.06 12.25
N PHE A 390 -6.86 1.71 11.05
CA PHE A 390 -8.28 1.71 10.68
C PHE A 390 -9.07 0.70 11.48
N THR A 391 -8.53 -0.52 11.69
CA THR A 391 -9.15 -1.50 12.58
C THR A 391 -9.24 -0.98 14.01
N ARG A 392 -8.21 -0.31 14.55
CA ARG A 392 -8.29 0.31 15.88
C ARG A 392 -9.35 1.41 15.97
N LEU A 393 -9.49 2.23 14.92
CA LEU A 393 -10.57 3.23 14.83
C LEU A 393 -11.95 2.54 14.81
N ASN A 394 -12.09 1.45 14.07
CA ASN A 394 -13.33 0.68 14.01
C ASN A 394 -13.68 0.01 15.35
N ARG A 395 -12.69 -0.54 16.06
CA ARG A 395 -12.86 -1.02 17.45
C ARG A 395 -13.37 0.10 18.35
N GLN A 396 -12.74 1.27 18.28
CA GLN A 396 -13.15 2.42 19.08
C GLN A 396 -14.60 2.85 18.82
N MET A 397 -15.05 2.82 17.55
CA MET A 397 -16.44 3.09 17.20
C MET A 397 -17.39 2.03 17.75
N THR A 398 -17.02 0.76 17.60
CA THR A 398 -17.81 -0.38 18.10
C THR A 398 -17.97 -0.33 19.61
N ASP A 399 -16.90 -0.11 20.36
CA ASP A 399 -16.93 0.02 21.84
C ASP A 399 -17.86 1.15 22.32
N GLN A 400 -17.93 2.24 21.56
CA GLN A 400 -18.77 3.40 21.89
C GLN A 400 -20.23 3.23 21.42
N GLY A 401 -20.51 2.19 20.61
CA GLY A 401 -21.83 1.96 20.01
C GLY A 401 -22.12 2.81 18.78
N ASP A 402 -21.10 3.48 18.21
CA ASP A 402 -21.17 4.29 16.99
C ASP A 402 -21.08 3.39 15.75
N VAL A 403 -22.02 2.44 15.63
CA VAL A 403 -22.09 1.45 14.55
C VAL A 403 -23.43 1.55 13.84
N ALA A 404 -23.42 1.48 12.52
CA ALA A 404 -24.62 1.44 11.69
C ALA A 404 -25.65 0.41 12.21
N PRO A 405 -26.96 0.76 12.29
CA PRO A 405 -27.99 -0.14 12.81
C PRO A 405 -28.06 -1.49 12.10
N SER A 406 -27.87 -1.51 10.77
CA SER A 406 -27.86 -2.76 10.01
C SER A 406 -26.70 -3.68 10.39
N MET A 407 -25.56 -3.12 10.76
CA MET A 407 -24.41 -3.90 11.24
C MET A 407 -24.65 -4.42 12.67
N GLN A 408 -25.36 -3.67 13.53
CA GLN A 408 -25.79 -4.16 14.84
C GLN A 408 -26.74 -5.36 14.72
N ASP A 409 -27.61 -5.38 13.71
CA ASP A 409 -28.47 -6.53 13.42
C ASP A 409 -27.64 -7.76 12.99
N VAL A 410 -26.59 -7.56 12.20
CA VAL A 410 -25.65 -8.64 11.82
C VAL A 410 -24.92 -9.20 13.04
N PHE A 411 -24.42 -8.35 13.95
CA PHE A 411 -23.82 -8.82 15.20
C PHE A 411 -24.78 -9.70 16.00
N GLN A 412 -26.04 -9.27 16.12
CA GLN A 412 -27.08 -10.04 16.81
C GLN A 412 -27.37 -11.37 16.13
N ASN A 413 -27.42 -11.40 14.80
CA ASN A 413 -27.63 -12.62 14.02
C ASN A 413 -26.49 -13.62 14.24
N VAL A 414 -25.24 -13.16 14.19
CA VAL A 414 -24.06 -14.00 14.39
C VAL A 414 -23.99 -14.50 15.84
N MET A 415 -24.23 -13.64 16.85
CA MET A 415 -24.26 -14.07 18.25
C MET A 415 -25.36 -15.10 18.54
N GLN A 416 -26.55 -14.97 17.92
CA GLN A 416 -27.69 -15.84 18.23
C GLN A 416 -27.72 -17.13 17.41
N ASN A 417 -27.31 -17.05 16.15
CA ASN A 417 -27.47 -18.14 15.17
C ASN A 417 -26.16 -18.55 14.50
N GLY A 418 -25.03 -17.94 14.82
CA GLY A 418 -23.73 -18.27 14.23
C GLY A 418 -23.60 -17.91 12.75
N ASN A 419 -24.53 -17.13 12.17
CA ASN A 419 -24.51 -16.74 10.75
C ASN A 419 -25.05 -15.32 10.55
N THR A 420 -24.67 -14.67 9.45
CA THR A 420 -25.03 -13.27 9.15
C THR A 420 -26.47 -13.08 8.70
N PHE A 421 -27.15 -14.15 8.28
CA PHE A 421 -28.53 -14.12 7.76
C PHE A 421 -29.59 -14.19 8.88
N GLY A 422 -29.21 -14.65 10.07
CA GLY A 422 -30.14 -14.84 11.19
C GLY A 422 -31.02 -16.09 11.04
N ASP A 423 -30.69 -16.97 10.09
CA ASP A 423 -31.39 -18.22 9.83
C ASP A 423 -30.98 -19.31 10.82
N SER A 424 -31.76 -20.39 10.92
CA SER A 424 -31.44 -21.48 11.84
C SER A 424 -30.13 -22.19 11.46
N PRO A 425 -29.22 -22.50 12.41
CA PRO A 425 -28.01 -23.27 12.13
C PRO A 425 -28.28 -24.61 11.45
N ARG A 426 -29.42 -25.23 11.78
CA ARG A 426 -29.85 -26.52 11.19
C ARG A 426 -30.06 -26.47 9.68
N ASN A 427 -30.34 -25.29 9.14
CA ASN A 427 -30.59 -25.11 7.72
C ASN A 427 -29.29 -24.94 6.93
N ARG A 428 -28.12 -24.88 7.57
CA ARG A 428 -26.85 -24.58 6.89
C ARG A 428 -26.52 -25.62 5.81
N GLY A 429 -26.86 -26.89 6.03
CA GLY A 429 -26.66 -27.97 5.08
C GLY A 429 -27.76 -28.16 4.03
N ASP A 430 -28.85 -27.37 4.07
CA ASP A 430 -30.04 -27.61 3.23
C ASP A 430 -29.74 -27.55 1.72
N TRP A 431 -28.67 -26.85 1.31
CA TRP A 431 -28.24 -26.79 -0.10
C TRP A 431 -27.80 -28.16 -0.65
N ALA A 432 -27.38 -29.08 0.22
CA ALA A 432 -26.97 -30.43 -0.16
C ALA A 432 -28.15 -31.37 -0.45
N ASP A 433 -29.36 -31.08 0.04
CA ASP A 433 -30.57 -31.90 -0.19
C ASP A 433 -30.94 -32.03 -1.67
N GLU A 434 -30.45 -31.12 -2.50
CA GLU A 434 -30.69 -31.08 -3.94
C GLU A 434 -29.67 -31.91 -4.76
N LEU A 435 -28.61 -32.42 -4.12
CA LEU A 435 -27.60 -33.27 -4.74
C LEU A 435 -28.09 -34.73 -4.87
N GLU A 436 -27.53 -35.45 -5.84
CA GLU A 436 -27.81 -36.89 -6.03
C GLU A 436 -27.01 -37.79 -5.08
N PHE A 437 -26.18 -37.22 -4.21
CA PHE A 437 -25.30 -37.91 -3.27
C PHE A 437 -25.30 -37.20 -1.92
N ASP A 438 -25.01 -37.95 -0.86
CA ASP A 438 -24.94 -37.43 0.51
C ASP A 438 -23.57 -36.78 0.77
N VAL A 439 -23.55 -35.62 1.42
CA VAL A 439 -22.32 -34.96 1.89
C VAL A 439 -21.96 -35.48 3.28
N THR A 440 -20.69 -35.82 3.49
CA THR A 440 -20.19 -36.37 4.76
C THR A 440 -20.22 -35.36 5.89
N ASP A 441 -20.58 -35.81 7.09
CA ASP A 441 -20.40 -35.04 8.33
C ASP A 441 -18.99 -35.30 8.87
N ALA A 442 -18.12 -34.30 8.77
CA ALA A 442 -16.71 -34.42 9.15
C ALA A 442 -16.51 -34.58 10.67
N ARG A 443 -17.56 -34.35 11.47
CA ARG A 443 -17.55 -34.61 12.92
C ARG A 443 -17.73 -36.10 13.24
N GLU A 444 -18.21 -36.88 12.29
CA GLU A 444 -18.51 -38.31 12.48
C GLU A 444 -17.55 -39.24 11.70
N GLU A 445 -16.99 -38.76 10.60
CA GLU A 445 -16.12 -39.55 9.69
C GLU A 445 -14.83 -38.81 9.32
N GLU A 446 -13.74 -39.56 9.18
CA GLU A 446 -12.43 -39.08 8.70
C GLU A 446 -12.54 -38.66 7.23
N VAL A 447 -12.07 -37.45 6.90
CA VAL A 447 -12.13 -36.89 5.55
C VAL A 447 -10.78 -36.32 5.14
N ASP A 448 -10.42 -36.42 3.86
CA ASP A 448 -9.17 -35.78 3.41
C ASP A 448 -9.35 -34.25 3.50
N TYR A 449 -10.51 -33.74 3.06
CA TYR A 449 -10.80 -32.32 2.90
C TYR A 449 -11.93 -31.91 3.86
N LEU A 450 -11.59 -31.21 4.93
CA LEU A 450 -12.57 -30.52 5.75
C LEU A 450 -12.98 -29.23 5.04
N TRP A 451 -14.18 -29.20 4.49
CA TRP A 451 -14.66 -28.08 3.70
C TRP A 451 -15.49 -27.11 4.57
N TYR A 452 -14.94 -25.91 4.74
CA TYR A 452 -15.67 -24.75 5.27
C TYR A 452 -16.51 -24.13 4.15
N VAL A 453 -17.83 -24.32 4.25
CA VAL A 453 -18.79 -23.90 3.22
C VAL A 453 -18.97 -22.40 3.24
N GLY A 454 -19.18 -21.82 4.43
CA GLY A 454 -19.41 -20.39 4.65
C GLY A 454 -20.88 -19.99 4.50
N ASP A 455 -21.20 -18.78 4.96
CA ASP A 455 -22.59 -18.31 5.08
C ASP A 455 -23.28 -18.13 3.74
N PHE A 456 -22.62 -17.48 2.77
CA PHE A 456 -23.26 -17.22 1.48
C PHE A 456 -23.57 -18.50 0.71
N PRO A 457 -22.63 -19.45 0.51
CA PRO A 457 -22.96 -20.70 -0.17
C PRO A 457 -23.98 -21.55 0.58
N SER A 458 -24.15 -21.35 1.90
CA SER A 458 -25.13 -22.05 2.72
C SER A 458 -26.55 -21.46 2.64
N TYR A 459 -26.66 -20.12 2.66
CA TYR A 459 -27.94 -19.43 2.85
C TYR A 459 -28.41 -18.58 1.66
N ASP A 460 -27.50 -18.02 0.86
CA ASP A 460 -27.85 -17.19 -0.30
C ASP A 460 -28.21 -18.06 -1.53
N GLU A 461 -29.39 -17.85 -2.10
CA GLU A 461 -29.92 -18.69 -3.18
C GLU A 461 -29.03 -18.76 -4.43
N ARG A 462 -28.33 -17.66 -4.79
CA ARG A 462 -27.41 -17.66 -5.93
C ARG A 462 -26.14 -18.43 -5.62
N ASN A 463 -25.63 -18.31 -4.39
CA ASN A 463 -24.40 -18.97 -3.96
C ASN A 463 -24.59 -20.45 -3.57
N LYS A 464 -25.82 -20.91 -3.28
CA LYS A 464 -26.11 -22.35 -3.14
C LYS A 464 -25.73 -23.14 -4.40
N GLN A 465 -25.84 -22.53 -5.58
CA GLN A 465 -25.39 -23.14 -6.84
C GLN A 465 -23.86 -23.32 -6.87
N VAL A 466 -23.10 -22.39 -6.27
CA VAL A 466 -21.65 -22.49 -6.13
C VAL A 466 -21.28 -23.66 -5.21
N ALA A 467 -21.97 -23.79 -4.07
CA ALA A 467 -21.76 -24.93 -3.15
C ALA A 467 -22.03 -26.27 -3.85
N ARG A 468 -23.17 -26.42 -4.52
CA ARG A 468 -23.49 -27.65 -5.26
C ARG A 468 -22.50 -27.94 -6.39
N SER A 469 -22.03 -26.90 -7.07
CA SER A 469 -21.01 -27.04 -8.11
C SER A 469 -19.70 -27.57 -7.54
N LEU A 470 -19.21 -26.97 -6.45
CA LEU A 470 -17.99 -27.41 -5.79
C LEU A 470 -18.11 -28.82 -5.20
N ALA A 471 -19.24 -29.15 -4.56
CA ALA A 471 -19.50 -30.51 -4.07
C ALA A 471 -19.46 -31.54 -5.21
N THR A 472 -20.05 -31.21 -6.36
CA THR A 472 -20.03 -32.06 -7.55
C THR A 472 -18.62 -32.25 -8.09
N ILE A 473 -17.80 -31.19 -8.12
CA ILE A 473 -16.39 -31.26 -8.53
C ILE A 473 -15.62 -32.21 -7.61
N LEU A 474 -15.73 -32.06 -6.29
CA LEU A 474 -15.01 -32.88 -5.33
C LEU A 474 -15.42 -34.36 -5.42
N LYS A 475 -16.72 -34.62 -5.63
CA LYS A 475 -17.27 -35.96 -5.84
C LYS A 475 -16.78 -36.60 -7.15
N GLU A 476 -16.74 -35.86 -8.25
CA GLU A 476 -16.23 -36.38 -9.53
C GLU A 476 -14.70 -36.55 -9.53
N ALA A 477 -13.98 -35.78 -8.71
CA ALA A 477 -12.55 -35.97 -8.47
C ALA A 477 -12.21 -37.17 -7.56
N ASP A 478 -13.21 -37.88 -7.01
CA ASP A 478 -13.07 -39.03 -6.10
C ASP A 478 -12.26 -38.72 -4.83
N VAL A 479 -12.46 -37.52 -4.27
CA VAL A 479 -11.80 -37.03 -3.04
C VAL A 479 -12.72 -37.23 -1.83
N SER A 480 -12.18 -37.65 -0.69
CA SER A 480 -12.93 -37.69 0.56
C SER A 480 -13.10 -36.28 1.14
N PHE A 481 -14.32 -35.77 1.21
CA PHE A 481 -14.61 -34.45 1.78
C PHE A 481 -15.82 -34.50 2.71
N GLY A 482 -15.87 -33.55 3.65
CA GLY A 482 -17.00 -33.38 4.57
C GLY A 482 -17.13 -31.95 5.07
N ILE A 483 -18.28 -31.66 5.69
CA ILE A 483 -18.61 -30.34 6.24
C ILE A 483 -19.04 -30.47 7.71
N LEU A 484 -19.15 -29.35 8.43
CA LEU A 484 -19.57 -29.34 9.85
C LEU A 484 -21.09 -29.17 10.07
N PHE A 485 -21.86 -29.02 8.99
CA PHE A 485 -23.31 -28.81 9.04
C PHE A 485 -23.72 -27.72 10.04
N ASP A 486 -24.52 -28.05 11.05
CA ASP A 486 -25.10 -27.10 12.01
C ASP A 486 -24.09 -26.54 13.02
N ASP A 487 -22.87 -27.07 13.06
CA ASP A 487 -21.77 -26.57 13.91
C ASP A 487 -20.92 -25.49 13.23
N GLU A 488 -20.96 -25.35 11.90
CA GLU A 488 -20.21 -24.30 11.22
C GLU A 488 -20.80 -22.92 11.58
N LYS A 489 -19.91 -21.98 11.93
CA LYS A 489 -20.26 -20.58 12.19
C LYS A 489 -19.59 -19.65 11.18
N PHE A 490 -19.98 -18.38 11.20
CA PHE A 490 -19.34 -17.34 10.39
C PHE A 490 -17.86 -17.22 10.75
N ASP A 491 -16.97 -17.08 9.75
CA ASP A 491 -15.52 -17.10 9.95
C ASP A 491 -15.01 -15.90 10.76
N GLY A 492 -15.81 -14.83 10.81
CA GLY A 492 -15.54 -13.63 11.61
C GLY A 492 -14.71 -12.57 10.88
N ASN A 493 -14.37 -12.75 9.60
CA ASN A 493 -13.64 -11.77 8.80
C ASN A 493 -14.22 -10.37 9.02
N ASP A 494 -15.43 -10.10 8.53
CA ASP A 494 -15.98 -8.75 8.53
C ASP A 494 -16.31 -8.23 9.92
N ILE A 495 -16.75 -9.12 10.84
CA ILE A 495 -16.97 -8.80 12.27
C ILE A 495 -15.72 -8.15 12.86
N ARG A 496 -14.55 -8.72 12.58
CA ARG A 496 -13.27 -8.18 13.00
C ARG A 496 -12.94 -6.85 12.34
N ARG A 497 -13.21 -6.69 11.03
CA ARG A 497 -12.89 -5.43 10.30
C ARG A 497 -13.74 -4.27 10.78
N VAL A 498 -15.00 -4.51 11.18
CA VAL A 498 -15.87 -3.48 11.77
C VAL A 498 -15.59 -3.23 13.25
N GLY A 499 -14.75 -4.06 13.89
CA GLY A 499 -14.17 -3.79 15.21
C GLY A 499 -14.76 -4.61 16.36
N GLU A 500 -15.61 -5.59 16.09
CA GLU A 500 -16.23 -6.42 17.14
C GLU A 500 -15.36 -7.65 17.45
N GLU A 501 -14.23 -7.41 18.11
CA GLU A 501 -13.16 -8.41 18.26
C GLU A 501 -13.50 -9.53 19.25
N LEU A 502 -14.34 -9.31 20.27
CA LEU A 502 -14.69 -10.36 21.22
C LEU A 502 -15.58 -11.43 20.57
N LEU A 503 -16.55 -11.01 19.74
CA LEU A 503 -17.31 -11.96 18.91
C LEU A 503 -16.39 -12.71 17.93
N TYR A 504 -15.38 -12.04 17.36
CA TYR A 504 -14.39 -12.70 16.52
C TYR A 504 -13.61 -13.79 17.28
N VAL A 505 -13.17 -13.52 18.51
CA VAL A 505 -12.47 -14.50 19.36
C VAL A 505 -13.39 -15.67 19.71
N GLU A 506 -14.67 -15.42 20.04
CA GLU A 506 -15.66 -16.47 20.25
C GLU A 506 -15.80 -17.39 19.03
N LEU A 507 -15.92 -16.82 17.82
CA LEU A 507 -16.06 -17.58 16.57
C LEU A 507 -14.80 -18.40 16.27
N ALA A 508 -13.62 -17.81 16.47
CA ALA A 508 -12.35 -18.48 16.27
C ALA A 508 -12.17 -19.67 17.23
N GLY A 509 -12.47 -19.47 18.52
CA GLY A 509 -12.39 -20.52 19.54
C GLY A 509 -13.33 -21.69 19.22
N HIS A 510 -14.58 -21.39 18.86
CA HIS A 510 -15.57 -22.40 18.46
C HIS A 510 -15.08 -23.27 17.30
N HIS A 511 -14.55 -22.65 16.24
CA HIS A 511 -14.04 -23.41 15.09
C HIS A 511 -12.84 -24.27 15.45
N VAL A 512 -11.88 -23.73 16.19
CA VAL A 512 -10.68 -24.48 16.59
C VAL A 512 -11.06 -25.70 17.44
N GLU A 513 -11.94 -25.55 18.43
CA GLU A 513 -12.42 -26.69 19.22
C GLU A 513 -13.13 -27.73 18.36
N THR A 514 -13.99 -27.29 17.44
CA THR A 514 -14.70 -28.19 16.54
C THR A 514 -13.74 -28.96 15.64
N TRP A 515 -12.68 -28.31 15.16
CA TRP A 515 -11.67 -28.94 14.31
C TRP A 515 -10.79 -29.94 15.07
N GLU A 516 -10.49 -29.70 16.35
CA GLU A 516 -9.76 -30.67 17.20
C GLU A 516 -10.53 -31.98 17.40
N ASP A 517 -11.86 -31.94 17.32
CA ASP A 517 -12.72 -33.12 17.39
C ASP A 517 -12.89 -33.84 16.03
N CYS A 518 -12.37 -33.27 14.93
CA CYS A 518 -12.44 -33.83 13.58
C CYS A 518 -11.12 -34.48 13.15
N GLU A 519 -11.19 -35.51 12.29
CA GLU A 519 -10.00 -36.14 11.69
C GLU A 519 -9.91 -35.75 10.20
N PHE A 520 -8.93 -34.90 9.84
CA PHE A 520 -8.75 -34.43 8.47
C PHE A 520 -7.29 -34.14 8.08
N ASP A 521 -7.01 -34.11 6.77
CA ASP A 521 -5.68 -33.76 6.24
C ASP A 521 -5.53 -32.26 5.97
N LYS A 522 -6.54 -31.62 5.37
CA LYS A 522 -6.51 -30.19 5.00
C LYS A 522 -7.86 -29.49 5.16
N ILE A 523 -7.82 -28.16 5.35
CA ILE A 523 -9.01 -27.30 5.37
C ILE A 523 -9.15 -26.60 4.01
N VAL A 524 -10.35 -26.66 3.44
CA VAL A 524 -10.68 -25.99 2.18
C VAL A 524 -11.77 -24.94 2.42
N CYS A 525 -11.56 -23.71 1.97
CA CYS A 525 -12.49 -22.60 2.12
C CYS A 525 -13.13 -22.21 0.80
N THR A 526 -14.46 -22.06 0.77
CA THR A 526 -15.17 -21.52 -0.41
C THR A 526 -14.89 -20.03 -0.64
N ASP A 527 -14.74 -19.26 0.43
CA ASP A 527 -14.56 -17.81 0.35
C ASP A 527 -13.08 -17.42 0.60
N PRO A 528 -12.48 -16.58 -0.25
CA PRO A 528 -11.18 -15.98 0.04
C PRO A 528 -11.07 -15.25 1.39
N HIS A 529 -12.18 -14.74 1.94
CA HIS A 529 -12.22 -14.04 3.22
C HIS A 529 -11.96 -15.03 4.36
N SER A 530 -12.67 -16.16 4.40
CA SER A 530 -12.42 -17.22 5.38
C SER A 530 -11.05 -17.87 5.17
N TYR A 531 -10.61 -18.06 3.92
CA TYR A 531 -9.25 -18.50 3.62
C TYR A 531 -8.19 -17.59 4.27
N ASN A 532 -8.31 -16.26 4.11
CA ASN A 532 -7.39 -15.33 4.75
C ASN A 532 -7.50 -15.38 6.28
N THR A 533 -8.72 -15.38 6.82
CA THR A 533 -8.97 -15.38 8.26
C THR A 533 -8.35 -16.61 8.92
N PHE A 534 -8.59 -17.81 8.39
CA PHE A 534 -8.04 -19.04 8.95
C PHE A 534 -6.53 -19.10 8.76
N LYS A 535 -6.00 -18.72 7.60
CA LYS A 535 -4.57 -18.83 7.33
C LYS A 535 -3.70 -17.82 8.09
N ASN A 536 -4.17 -16.57 8.21
CA ASN A 536 -3.33 -15.45 8.63
C ASN A 536 -3.76 -14.83 9.97
N GLU A 537 -4.98 -15.09 10.44
CA GLU A 537 -5.53 -14.37 11.59
C GLU A 537 -5.89 -15.25 12.78
N TYR A 538 -6.50 -16.42 12.57
CA TYR A 538 -6.75 -17.39 13.64
C TYR A 538 -5.45 -17.79 14.37
N PRO A 539 -4.31 -18.01 13.68
CA PRO A 539 -3.06 -18.34 14.35
C PRO A 539 -2.47 -17.21 15.19
N GLU A 540 -2.97 -15.97 15.06
CA GLU A 540 -2.51 -14.82 15.84
C GLU A 540 -3.35 -14.59 17.11
N VAL A 541 -4.42 -15.40 17.33
CA VAL A 541 -5.23 -15.34 18.54
C VAL A 541 -4.52 -16.06 19.68
N ASN A 542 -4.32 -15.37 20.80
CA ASN A 542 -3.76 -15.95 22.01
C ASN A 542 -4.90 -16.40 22.94
N PHE A 543 -5.40 -17.63 22.74
CA PHE A 543 -6.58 -18.13 23.43
C PHE A 543 -6.41 -18.25 24.96
N ASP A 544 -5.19 -18.49 25.46
CA ASP A 544 -4.85 -18.49 26.91
C ASP A 544 -5.23 -17.18 27.61
N GLU A 545 -5.19 -16.04 26.90
CA GLU A 545 -5.57 -14.76 27.50
C GLU A 545 -7.08 -14.59 27.71
N PHE A 546 -7.89 -15.44 27.07
CA PHE A 546 -9.35 -15.36 27.05
C PHE A 546 -10.03 -16.56 27.74
N SER A 547 -9.32 -17.66 27.97
CA SER A 547 -9.87 -18.91 28.53
C SER A 547 -10.43 -18.76 29.96
N ASP A 548 -9.90 -17.82 30.74
CA ASP A 548 -10.38 -17.52 32.09
C ASP A 548 -11.63 -16.59 32.09
N ASP A 549 -12.04 -16.03 30.94
CA ASP A 549 -13.21 -15.16 30.85
C ASP A 549 -14.51 -15.99 30.82
N PRO A 550 -15.40 -15.85 31.83
CA PRO A 550 -16.66 -16.61 31.87
C PRO A 550 -17.64 -16.28 30.74
N MET A 551 -17.37 -15.26 29.93
CA MET A 551 -18.15 -14.89 28.75
C MET A 551 -17.65 -15.56 27.46
N MET A 552 -16.46 -16.16 27.47
CA MET A 552 -15.92 -16.90 26.32
C MET A 552 -16.39 -18.35 26.36
N PRO A 553 -17.13 -18.84 25.35
CA PRO A 553 -17.76 -20.16 25.39
C PRO A 553 -16.86 -21.27 24.83
N PHE A 554 -15.54 -21.15 24.99
CA PHE A 554 -14.53 -22.15 24.59
C PHE A 554 -13.52 -22.37 25.72
N ASP A 555 -12.96 -23.57 25.80
CA ASP A 555 -11.95 -24.03 26.77
C ASP A 555 -10.55 -24.22 26.12
N TYR A 556 -10.36 -23.84 24.85
CA TYR A 556 -9.07 -23.91 24.15
C TYR A 556 -8.06 -22.87 24.69
N GLU A 557 -6.84 -23.29 25.01
CA GLU A 557 -5.79 -22.45 25.62
C GLU A 557 -4.50 -22.36 24.78
N GLU A 558 -4.34 -23.21 23.76
CA GLU A 558 -3.09 -23.25 22.97
C GLU A 558 -3.11 -22.23 21.82
N GLN A 559 -1.99 -22.02 21.14
CA GLN A 559 -1.96 -21.23 19.92
C GLN A 559 -2.28 -22.15 18.73
N TRP A 560 -3.31 -21.82 17.96
CA TRP A 560 -3.75 -22.68 16.87
C TRP A 560 -2.87 -22.51 15.62
N ASN A 561 -2.36 -23.61 15.06
CA ASN A 561 -1.65 -23.68 13.79
C ASN A 561 -0.48 -22.66 13.62
N GLU A 562 0.25 -22.32 14.70
CA GLU A 562 1.37 -21.35 14.65
C GLU A 562 2.47 -21.77 13.65
N ASP A 563 2.78 -23.07 13.61
CA ASP A 563 3.79 -23.65 12.73
C ASP A 563 3.29 -23.88 11.29
N GLY A 564 1.99 -23.68 11.03
CA GLY A 564 1.38 -23.91 9.73
C GLY A 564 1.36 -25.38 9.30
N GLU A 565 1.23 -26.31 10.26
CA GLU A 565 1.17 -27.75 9.99
C GLU A 565 -0.15 -28.15 9.30
N ILE A 566 -1.25 -27.46 9.63
CA ILE A 566 -2.54 -27.65 8.96
C ILE A 566 -2.55 -26.80 7.69
N GLU A 567 -2.63 -27.48 6.54
CA GLU A 567 -2.74 -26.83 5.25
C GLU A 567 -4.14 -26.26 5.05
N ILE A 568 -4.20 -24.95 4.79
CA ILE A 568 -5.44 -24.22 4.54
C ILE A 568 -5.40 -23.72 3.10
N TYR A 569 -6.45 -24.03 2.34
CA TYR A 569 -6.55 -23.71 0.92
C TYR A 569 -7.81 -22.92 0.61
N HIS A 570 -7.72 -21.98 -0.33
CA HIS A 570 -8.90 -21.60 -1.08
C HIS A 570 -9.26 -22.73 -2.03
N TRP A 571 -10.56 -23.00 -2.24
CA TRP A 571 -11.01 -24.12 -3.05
C TRP A 571 -10.41 -24.17 -4.45
N THR A 572 -10.13 -23.01 -5.08
CA THR A 572 -9.49 -22.98 -6.41
C THR A 572 -8.09 -23.58 -6.39
N GLN A 573 -7.33 -23.41 -5.31
CA GLN A 573 -5.99 -24.00 -5.19
C GLN A 573 -6.09 -25.52 -5.02
N ALA A 574 -7.03 -25.98 -4.18
CA ALA A 574 -7.26 -27.40 -3.99
C ALA A 574 -7.73 -28.09 -5.28
N VAL A 575 -8.63 -27.46 -6.06
CA VAL A 575 -9.12 -28.01 -7.32
C VAL A 575 -8.08 -27.91 -8.44
N GLU A 576 -7.21 -26.88 -8.44
CA GLU A 576 -6.10 -26.82 -9.39
C GLU A 576 -5.17 -28.03 -9.24
N GLU A 577 -4.84 -28.43 -8.00
CA GLU A 577 -4.06 -29.64 -7.74
C GLU A 577 -4.76 -30.89 -8.33
N LEU A 578 -6.06 -31.04 -8.10
CA LEU A 578 -6.86 -32.16 -8.62
C LEU A 578 -6.90 -32.19 -10.16
N VAL A 579 -7.02 -31.02 -10.80
CA VAL A 579 -6.96 -30.91 -12.28
C VAL A 579 -5.58 -31.27 -12.80
N ALA A 580 -4.52 -30.80 -12.14
CA ALA A 580 -3.14 -31.09 -12.53
C ALA A 580 -2.82 -32.60 -12.44
N ASP A 581 -3.41 -33.29 -11.46
CA ASP A 581 -3.31 -34.73 -11.28
C ASP A 581 -4.21 -35.54 -12.23
N GLY A 582 -5.08 -34.87 -12.99
CA GLY A 582 -5.96 -35.46 -13.99
C GLY A 582 -7.24 -36.07 -13.42
N ALA A 583 -7.67 -35.65 -12.22
CA ALA A 583 -8.84 -36.19 -11.55
C ALA A 583 -10.18 -35.83 -12.24
N LEU A 584 -10.22 -34.74 -13.01
CA LEU A 584 -11.44 -34.22 -13.65
C LEU A 584 -11.48 -34.40 -15.19
N ASP A 585 -10.48 -35.08 -15.77
CA ASP A 585 -10.41 -35.38 -17.22
C ASP A 585 -10.57 -34.17 -18.17
N LEU A 586 -10.26 -32.95 -17.71
CA LEU A 586 -10.34 -31.72 -18.51
C LEU A 586 -9.25 -31.67 -19.59
N SER A 587 -9.64 -31.51 -20.85
CA SER A 587 -8.73 -31.45 -22.00
C SER A 587 -8.43 -30.03 -22.49
N GLY A 588 -9.11 -29.01 -21.95
CA GLY A 588 -8.98 -27.61 -22.36
C GLY A 588 -9.69 -27.32 -23.69
N THR A 589 -10.71 -28.10 -24.04
CA THR A 589 -11.48 -27.96 -25.29
C THR A 589 -12.98 -28.11 -25.11
N GLU A 590 -13.43 -28.21 -23.86
CA GLU A 590 -14.83 -28.47 -23.49
C GLU A 590 -15.71 -27.25 -23.74
N LEU A 591 -15.20 -26.05 -23.43
CA LEU A 591 -15.88 -24.76 -23.62
C LEU A 591 -15.14 -23.93 -24.68
N ASP A 592 -15.85 -23.16 -25.50
CA ASP A 592 -15.27 -22.38 -26.61
C ASP A 592 -15.61 -20.88 -26.61
N TYR A 593 -16.19 -20.38 -25.51
CA TYR A 593 -16.54 -18.97 -25.31
C TYR A 593 -15.45 -18.15 -24.60
N THR A 594 -15.58 -16.83 -24.66
CA THR A 594 -14.63 -15.89 -24.03
C THR A 594 -15.15 -15.38 -22.70
N VAL A 595 -14.28 -15.37 -21.69
CA VAL A 595 -14.60 -14.93 -20.33
C VAL A 595 -13.61 -13.88 -19.84
N THR A 596 -14.04 -13.08 -18.87
CA THR A 596 -13.14 -12.24 -18.08
C THR A 596 -13.17 -12.64 -16.61
N TYR A 597 -12.13 -12.33 -15.85
CA TYR A 597 -11.99 -12.76 -14.46
C TYR A 597 -11.77 -11.58 -13.52
N HIS A 598 -12.48 -11.59 -12.39
CA HIS A 598 -12.25 -10.69 -11.27
C HIS A 598 -11.39 -11.34 -10.20
N ASP A 599 -10.23 -10.75 -9.90
CA ASP A 599 -9.41 -11.13 -8.75
C ASP A 599 -10.02 -10.61 -7.43
N PRO A 600 -10.49 -11.51 -6.53
CA PRO A 600 -10.97 -11.13 -5.21
C PRO A 600 -9.84 -10.55 -4.36
N CYS A 601 -10.14 -9.53 -3.56
CA CYS A 601 -9.13 -8.85 -2.76
C CYS A 601 -8.39 -9.79 -1.79
N HIS A 602 -9.13 -10.63 -1.05
CA HIS A 602 -8.56 -11.54 -0.06
C HIS A 602 -7.80 -12.74 -0.66
N LEU A 603 -8.08 -13.12 -1.91
CA LEU A 603 -7.30 -14.18 -2.59
C LEU A 603 -6.00 -13.57 -3.15
N GLY A 604 -6.16 -12.49 -3.90
CA GLY A 604 -5.06 -11.81 -4.59
C GLY A 604 -4.21 -10.96 -3.67
N ARG A 605 -4.68 -9.76 -3.30
CA ARG A 605 -3.84 -8.80 -2.57
C ARG A 605 -3.40 -9.32 -1.20
N TYR A 606 -4.25 -10.05 -0.48
CA TYR A 606 -3.92 -10.53 0.85
C TYR A 606 -3.05 -11.78 0.84
N ASN A 607 -3.22 -12.69 -0.13
CA ASN A 607 -2.54 -13.99 -0.10
C ASN A 607 -1.60 -14.24 -1.28
N ASP A 608 -1.45 -13.26 -2.16
CA ASP A 608 -0.67 -13.32 -3.40
C ASP A 608 -1.03 -14.50 -4.32
N GLU A 609 -2.27 -15.00 -4.23
CA GLU A 609 -2.79 -16.05 -5.09
C GLU A 609 -3.57 -15.45 -6.27
N TYR A 610 -3.10 -15.74 -7.48
CA TYR A 610 -3.67 -15.24 -8.73
C TYR A 610 -3.74 -16.32 -9.81
N GLU A 611 -2.96 -17.39 -9.71
CA GLU A 611 -2.83 -18.33 -10.84
C GLU A 611 -3.86 -19.43 -10.79
N ALA A 612 -4.15 -20.01 -9.61
CA ALA A 612 -5.05 -21.16 -9.53
C ALA A 612 -6.43 -20.92 -10.21
N PRO A 613 -7.13 -19.79 -10.01
CA PRO A 613 -8.37 -19.51 -10.74
C PRO A 613 -8.18 -19.39 -12.26
N ARG A 614 -7.06 -18.81 -12.72
CA ARG A 614 -6.78 -18.62 -14.14
C ARG A 614 -6.42 -19.93 -14.83
N GLU A 615 -5.67 -20.79 -14.17
CA GLU A 615 -5.32 -22.11 -14.70
C GLU A 615 -6.57 -23.00 -14.77
N LEU A 616 -7.46 -22.93 -13.78
CA LEU A 616 -8.77 -23.59 -13.83
C LEU A 616 -9.64 -23.10 -14.99
N ILE A 617 -9.75 -21.78 -15.20
CA ILE A 617 -10.50 -21.22 -16.35
C ILE A 617 -9.91 -21.68 -17.69
N LYS A 618 -8.58 -21.78 -17.81
CA LYS A 618 -7.94 -22.28 -19.05
C LYS A 618 -8.17 -23.78 -19.22
N ALA A 619 -8.20 -24.54 -18.13
CA ALA A 619 -8.41 -25.98 -18.16
C ALA A 619 -9.80 -26.37 -18.69
N THR A 620 -10.81 -25.50 -18.56
CA THR A 620 -12.14 -25.73 -19.17
C THR A 620 -12.18 -25.49 -20.68
N GLY A 621 -11.17 -24.83 -21.25
CA GLY A 621 -11.13 -24.44 -22.67
C GLY A 621 -11.57 -23.00 -22.96
N CYS A 622 -12.12 -22.29 -21.97
CA CYS A 622 -12.49 -20.88 -22.12
C CYS A 622 -11.31 -20.01 -22.56
N THR A 623 -11.60 -19.00 -23.40
CA THR A 623 -10.62 -17.95 -23.70
C THR A 623 -10.68 -16.88 -22.61
N LEU A 624 -9.64 -16.75 -21.78
CA LEU A 624 -9.56 -15.70 -20.77
C LEU A 624 -9.04 -14.39 -21.36
N ASP A 625 -9.87 -13.36 -21.40
CA ASP A 625 -9.50 -11.98 -21.74
C ASP A 625 -9.60 -11.09 -20.49
N GLU A 626 -8.45 -10.64 -19.98
CA GLU A 626 -8.37 -9.97 -18.69
C GLU A 626 -8.72 -8.48 -18.77
N MET A 627 -9.49 -8.00 -17.79
CA MET A 627 -9.68 -6.57 -17.56
C MET A 627 -8.33 -5.84 -17.33
N PRO A 628 -8.21 -4.56 -17.71
CA PRO A 628 -6.96 -3.80 -17.53
C PRO A 628 -6.47 -3.72 -16.08
N ARG A 629 -7.40 -3.58 -15.12
CA ARG A 629 -7.10 -3.73 -13.69
C ARG A 629 -7.27 -5.19 -13.28
N ASN A 630 -6.19 -5.95 -13.31
CA ASN A 630 -6.16 -7.34 -12.81
C ASN A 630 -5.06 -7.54 -11.77
N ARG A 631 -5.05 -8.72 -11.16
CA ARG A 631 -4.10 -9.14 -10.12
C ARG A 631 -4.12 -8.16 -8.95
N SER A 632 -2.96 -7.73 -8.45
CA SER A 632 -2.90 -6.76 -7.35
C SER A 632 -3.59 -5.43 -7.68
N ASN A 633 -3.74 -5.09 -8.97
CA ASN A 633 -4.39 -3.86 -9.44
C ASN A 633 -5.92 -3.97 -9.50
N SER A 634 -6.52 -5.14 -9.23
CA SER A 634 -7.97 -5.38 -9.32
C SER A 634 -8.80 -4.38 -8.51
N PHE A 635 -9.99 -4.03 -8.99
CA PHE A 635 -10.90 -3.10 -8.31
C PHE A 635 -11.86 -3.84 -7.38
N CYS A 636 -12.11 -3.32 -6.18
CA CYS A 636 -12.95 -3.99 -5.17
C CYS A 636 -14.41 -4.13 -5.61
N CYS A 637 -15.09 -5.20 -5.20
CA CYS A 637 -16.53 -5.40 -5.41
C CYS A 637 -17.40 -4.49 -4.52
N GLY A 638 -16.87 -4.03 -3.38
CA GLY A 638 -17.57 -3.15 -2.43
C GLY A 638 -18.14 -3.85 -1.19
N GLY A 639 -18.10 -5.18 -1.10
CA GLY A 639 -18.75 -5.94 -0.03
C GLY A 639 -17.96 -6.06 1.28
N GLY A 640 -16.63 -6.11 1.23
CA GLY A 640 -15.80 -6.29 2.43
C GLY A 640 -15.83 -5.09 3.38
N GLY A 641 -15.35 -5.28 4.61
CA GLY A 641 -15.31 -4.24 5.64
C GLY A 641 -16.70 -3.85 6.16
N GLY A 642 -17.67 -4.77 6.06
CA GLY A 642 -19.07 -4.51 6.40
C GLY A 642 -19.90 -3.88 5.27
N GLY A 643 -19.29 -3.59 4.11
CA GLY A 643 -19.93 -2.89 3.00
C GLY A 643 -21.15 -3.60 2.39
N LEU A 644 -21.27 -4.92 2.59
CA LEU A 644 -22.41 -5.72 2.16
C LEU A 644 -23.70 -5.41 2.95
N TRP A 645 -23.58 -5.08 4.24
CA TRP A 645 -24.75 -4.90 5.13
C TRP A 645 -25.09 -3.42 5.37
N MET A 646 -24.33 -2.50 4.80
CA MET A 646 -24.52 -1.07 4.97
C MET A 646 -24.92 -0.42 3.64
N ASP A 647 -25.86 0.52 3.70
CA ASP A 647 -26.27 1.32 2.56
C ASP A 647 -25.42 2.60 2.48
N PHE A 648 -24.91 2.91 1.29
CA PHE A 648 -24.10 4.10 1.05
C PHE A 648 -24.69 4.95 -0.07
N GLU A 649 -24.56 6.28 0.06
CA GLU A 649 -24.77 7.18 -1.07
C GLU A 649 -23.53 7.12 -1.97
N GLU A 650 -23.65 6.43 -3.10
CA GLU A 650 -22.55 6.22 -4.05
C GLU A 650 -23.04 6.21 -5.50
N GLU A 651 -22.25 6.76 -6.41
CA GLU A 651 -22.57 6.79 -7.84
C GLU A 651 -21.27 6.87 -8.68
N PRO A 652 -20.94 5.85 -9.49
CA PRO A 652 -21.51 4.51 -9.53
C PRO A 652 -21.06 3.65 -8.34
N LYS A 653 -21.77 2.55 -8.07
CA LYS A 653 -21.30 1.54 -7.10
C LYS A 653 -19.97 0.93 -7.58
N PRO A 654 -19.09 0.47 -6.67
CA PRO A 654 -17.85 -0.21 -7.05
C PRO A 654 -18.08 -1.44 -7.94
N SER A 655 -19.15 -2.20 -7.67
CA SER A 655 -19.54 -3.35 -8.47
C SER A 655 -19.99 -2.98 -9.88
N GLU A 656 -20.77 -1.90 -10.04
CA GLU A 656 -21.19 -1.36 -11.34
C GLU A 656 -19.99 -0.92 -12.18
N GLU A 657 -19.07 -0.15 -11.60
CA GLU A 657 -17.86 0.32 -12.30
C GLU A 657 -16.97 -0.84 -12.76
N ARG A 658 -16.93 -1.93 -12.00
CA ARG A 658 -16.17 -3.11 -12.39
C ARG A 658 -16.85 -3.91 -13.52
N ILE A 659 -18.18 -4.02 -13.52
CA ILE A 659 -18.91 -4.65 -14.63
C ILE A 659 -18.80 -3.78 -15.90
N ARG A 660 -18.85 -2.45 -15.76
CA ARG A 660 -18.55 -1.52 -16.86
C ARG A 660 -17.15 -1.77 -17.43
N GLU A 661 -16.13 -1.88 -16.59
CA GLU A 661 -14.76 -2.17 -17.02
C GLU A 661 -14.67 -3.49 -17.81
N ALA A 662 -15.36 -4.54 -17.34
CA ALA A 662 -15.43 -5.83 -18.04
C ALA A 662 -15.98 -5.73 -19.46
N LEU A 663 -17.04 -4.93 -19.64
CA LEU A 663 -17.72 -4.77 -20.92
C LEU A 663 -17.03 -3.78 -21.87
N GLU A 664 -16.51 -2.68 -21.32
CA GLU A 664 -16.06 -1.52 -22.10
C GLU A 664 -14.53 -1.44 -22.26
N ASP A 665 -13.76 -1.90 -21.28
CA ASP A 665 -12.32 -1.66 -21.20
C ASP A 665 -11.46 -2.92 -21.46
N THR A 666 -12.07 -4.10 -21.51
CA THR A 666 -11.43 -5.36 -21.89
C THR A 666 -11.19 -5.42 -23.41
N ASP A 667 -10.09 -6.02 -23.87
CA ASP A 667 -9.69 -6.01 -25.30
C ASP A 667 -10.72 -6.75 -26.19
N ALA A 668 -11.39 -7.77 -25.66
CA ALA A 668 -12.48 -8.51 -26.30
C ALA A 668 -13.79 -7.69 -26.39
N GLY A 669 -13.95 -6.64 -25.59
CA GLY A 669 -15.16 -5.82 -25.52
C GLY A 669 -16.43 -6.66 -25.39
N SER A 670 -17.39 -6.46 -26.29
CA SER A 670 -18.65 -7.23 -26.35
C SER A 670 -18.49 -8.72 -26.70
N GLY A 671 -17.26 -9.21 -26.86
CA GLY A 671 -16.95 -10.63 -27.01
C GLY A 671 -16.85 -11.36 -25.68
N VAL A 672 -16.79 -10.67 -24.54
CA VAL A 672 -16.83 -11.29 -23.22
C VAL A 672 -18.26 -11.76 -22.93
N GLU A 673 -18.45 -13.07 -22.76
CA GLU A 673 -19.76 -13.69 -22.56
C GLU A 673 -20.09 -13.87 -21.07
N LYS A 674 -19.07 -14.17 -20.24
CA LYS A 674 -19.24 -14.36 -18.80
C LYS A 674 -18.20 -13.57 -17.98
N PHE A 675 -18.66 -12.98 -16.88
CA PHE A 675 -17.86 -12.36 -15.83
C PHE A 675 -17.62 -13.38 -14.72
N VAL A 676 -16.38 -13.82 -14.58
CA VAL A 676 -16.02 -14.95 -13.71
C VAL A 676 -15.50 -14.45 -12.37
N VAL A 677 -16.03 -15.02 -11.30
CA VAL A 677 -15.62 -14.75 -9.91
C VAL A 677 -15.15 -16.04 -9.23
N ALA A 678 -14.46 -15.89 -8.09
CA ALA A 678 -14.05 -17.01 -7.23
C ALA A 678 -14.26 -16.64 -5.74
N CYS A 679 -15.29 -15.85 -5.46
CA CYS A 679 -15.61 -15.39 -4.12
C CYS A 679 -17.13 -15.22 -4.01
N PRO A 680 -17.80 -15.93 -3.09
CA PRO A 680 -19.25 -15.84 -2.91
C PRO A 680 -19.75 -14.42 -2.60
N MET A 681 -19.02 -13.67 -1.78
CA MET A 681 -19.35 -12.27 -1.53
C MET A 681 -19.26 -11.40 -2.80
N CYS A 682 -18.24 -11.63 -3.64
CA CYS A 682 -18.10 -10.94 -4.91
C CYS A 682 -19.24 -11.31 -5.87
N MET A 683 -19.65 -12.58 -5.91
CA MET A 683 -20.82 -13.04 -6.68
C MET A 683 -22.06 -12.20 -6.35
N THR A 684 -22.41 -12.08 -5.06
CA THR A 684 -23.55 -11.28 -4.62
C THR A 684 -23.42 -9.80 -5.01
N MET A 685 -22.24 -9.20 -4.77
CA MET A 685 -22.02 -7.78 -5.09
C MET A 685 -22.07 -7.49 -6.60
N TYR A 686 -21.57 -8.39 -7.43
CA TYR A 686 -21.61 -8.23 -8.89
C TYR A 686 -22.96 -8.55 -9.49
N GLU A 687 -23.73 -9.48 -8.93
CA GLU A 687 -25.14 -9.66 -9.31
C GLU A 687 -25.98 -8.44 -8.96
N ASP A 688 -25.75 -7.79 -7.81
CA ASP A 688 -26.37 -6.50 -7.51
C ASP A 688 -25.93 -5.43 -8.51
N GLY A 689 -24.63 -5.25 -8.72
CA GLY A 689 -24.10 -4.25 -9.67
C GLY A 689 -24.54 -4.47 -11.12
N ARG A 690 -24.70 -5.72 -11.56
CA ARG A 690 -25.25 -6.11 -12.86
C ARG A 690 -26.69 -5.64 -13.01
N LYS A 691 -27.50 -5.77 -11.96
CA LYS A 691 -28.92 -5.35 -11.95
C LYS A 691 -29.06 -3.83 -11.84
N THR A 692 -28.34 -3.20 -10.91
CA THR A 692 -28.46 -1.76 -10.66
C THR A 692 -27.82 -0.92 -11.77
N GLY A 693 -26.73 -1.42 -12.38
CA GLY A 693 -26.07 -0.82 -13.54
C GLY A 693 -26.79 -1.03 -14.87
N GLY A 694 -27.79 -1.92 -14.92
CA GLY A 694 -28.57 -2.20 -16.14
C GLY A 694 -27.87 -3.11 -17.16
N TYR A 695 -26.98 -3.99 -16.69
CA TYR A 695 -26.17 -4.90 -17.51
C TYR A 695 -26.74 -6.33 -17.60
N GLU A 696 -27.97 -6.57 -17.12
CA GLU A 696 -28.60 -7.90 -17.02
C GLU A 696 -28.67 -8.65 -18.37
N ASP A 697 -28.85 -7.90 -19.47
CA ASP A 697 -28.94 -8.45 -20.83
C ASP A 697 -27.57 -8.53 -21.53
N GLU A 698 -26.49 -8.03 -20.91
CA GLU A 698 -25.19 -7.86 -21.55
C GLU A 698 -24.14 -8.89 -21.11
N ILE A 699 -24.13 -9.28 -19.84
CA ILE A 699 -23.12 -10.20 -19.29
C ILE A 699 -23.68 -11.01 -18.14
N GLU A 700 -23.33 -12.28 -18.06
CA GLU A 700 -23.67 -13.18 -16.95
C GLU A 700 -22.54 -13.21 -15.91
N VAL A 701 -22.88 -13.28 -14.61
CA VAL A 701 -21.89 -13.48 -13.54
C VAL A 701 -21.89 -14.95 -13.14
N VAL A 702 -20.73 -15.60 -13.21
CA VAL A 702 -20.57 -17.03 -12.90
C VAL A 702 -19.36 -17.27 -12.01
N ASP A 703 -19.39 -18.31 -11.19
CA ASP A 703 -18.23 -18.75 -10.43
C ASP A 703 -17.34 -19.69 -11.26
N VAL A 704 -16.04 -19.74 -10.97
CA VAL A 704 -15.12 -20.73 -11.58
C VAL A 704 -15.62 -22.16 -11.38
N ALA A 705 -16.29 -22.48 -10.26
CA ALA A 705 -16.83 -23.81 -10.00
C ALA A 705 -17.93 -24.18 -11.01
N GLU A 706 -18.80 -23.23 -11.36
CA GLU A 706 -19.86 -23.45 -12.35
C GLU A 706 -19.28 -23.73 -13.73
N LEU A 707 -18.22 -23.02 -14.12
CA LEU A 707 -17.50 -23.28 -15.38
C LEU A 707 -16.90 -24.67 -15.44
N ILE A 708 -16.28 -25.13 -14.35
CA ILE A 708 -15.68 -26.47 -14.29
C ILE A 708 -16.74 -27.54 -14.42
N VAL A 709 -17.86 -27.39 -13.70
CA VAL A 709 -18.98 -28.34 -13.75
C VAL A 709 -19.61 -28.41 -15.14
N GLU A 710 -19.76 -27.26 -15.81
CA GLU A 710 -20.19 -27.20 -17.21
C GLU A 710 -19.22 -27.98 -18.12
N ALA A 711 -17.92 -27.74 -17.97
CA ALA A 711 -16.88 -28.39 -18.76
C ALA A 711 -16.83 -29.91 -18.60
N ILE A 712 -17.00 -30.45 -17.38
CA ILE A 712 -17.05 -31.90 -17.14
C ILE A 712 -18.40 -32.53 -17.50
N GLY A 713 -19.37 -31.75 -17.98
CA GLY A 713 -20.69 -32.22 -18.41
C GLY A 713 -21.63 -32.62 -17.26
N LYS A 714 -21.52 -31.93 -16.11
CA LYS A 714 -22.23 -32.25 -14.87
C LYS A 714 -23.15 -31.13 -14.36
N ALA A 715 -23.43 -30.13 -15.19
CA ALA A 715 -24.27 -28.98 -14.81
C ALA A 715 -25.68 -29.37 -14.34
N ASP A 716 -26.29 -30.38 -14.97
CA ASP A 716 -27.60 -30.91 -14.54
C ASP A 716 -27.53 -31.54 -13.14
N GLU A 717 -26.45 -32.26 -12.82
CA GLU A 717 -26.24 -32.90 -11.50
C GLU A 717 -26.02 -31.85 -10.40
N ALA A 718 -25.34 -30.74 -10.72
CA ALA A 718 -25.12 -29.63 -9.79
C ALA A 718 -26.30 -28.64 -9.72
N GLN A 719 -27.35 -28.85 -10.54
CA GLN A 719 -28.48 -27.93 -10.70
C GLN A 719 -28.05 -26.50 -11.03
N VAL A 720 -27.13 -26.35 -11.99
CA VAL A 720 -26.70 -25.05 -12.53
C VAL A 720 -27.57 -24.72 -13.75
N GLU A 721 -28.13 -23.51 -13.80
CA GLU A 721 -28.86 -23.04 -14.97
C GLU A 721 -27.86 -22.75 -16.10
N VAL A 722 -27.64 -23.71 -17.01
CA VAL A 722 -26.84 -23.47 -18.22
C VAL A 722 -27.68 -22.67 -19.21
N ALA A 723 -27.20 -21.48 -19.62
CA ALA A 723 -27.83 -20.71 -20.68
C ALA A 723 -27.97 -21.57 -21.95
N ALA A 724 -29.20 -21.70 -22.46
CA ALA A 724 -29.47 -22.48 -23.66
C ALA A 724 -28.94 -21.77 -24.91
N ASP A 725 -28.08 -22.46 -25.67
CA ASP A 725 -27.51 -22.07 -26.98
C ASP A 725 -28.50 -21.40 -27.97
#